data_AF-A0A5K3EHS5-F1
#
_entry.id   AF-A0A5K3EHS5-F1
#
_cell.length_a   1.000
_cell.length_b   1.000
_cell.length_c   1.000
_cell.angle_alpha   90.00
_cell.angle_beta   90.00
_cell.angle_gamma   90.00
#
_symmetry.space_group_name_H-M   'P 1'
#
loop_
_entity.id
_entity.type
_entity.pdbx_description
1 polymer ?
#
loop_
_entity_poly.entity_id
_entity_poly.type
_entity_poly.pdbx_seq_one_letter_code
_entity_poly.pdbx_strand_id
1 'polypeptide(L)'
;MADNQEMLEVNYEEQYRVLSEENKKLSIDIASLQLSNRSLVNQNRDEKKKVMDCRLQISDLESRLKTLDNIKSELSESQLQAERLRQSLDANETKLAATERRANEAESLIKVKDSIIDKHRKFSKELEEKVNSLTEEIDALNSKCGKLEVNLCEALDRADECDRLREVVAAKTALLDTLAESSDGVSASGLAAANQFFKEQEAKLTEHLTEVKSAKNELEKNLKALTSERDLLQEKVEKQDAEIESLKEKCSNLETYAKESKNSDKRSKNDMSNSRLIGPSLPPWILEEKKPDPTELEKLNNADPATLRNRVLDLEGKVHELNQLLTYREDVILRIYQEIQKKASRLEAAEVERSSLSAQVSILKRELSACRDDGGSRGGRRYNDGYPPEIEIEIERLRGKRDREYQRRKRAEAEMDEMEAELNEVKEKMKKLEEEMAEMASAPKPVIHAGDPADKARIAELQATVTQLRMDNEAKRSELFDLRSRFDEKSSQLDSFSSEMKTKERQVNDLSAELATKTSQLEQANKELEAVRLRVVRGGVETERWQTDLNSVRTTNRFLAQQTNELRERLSSTEAQLAAAQKLLVAAKEKEGSVPLCNGVSNDNKDEHSDETNRVSQLLSDLKKEHQSSAACAERCTALTKQLSELESTLLETRERLNEATSENRRTDLEHATALATSVPTSPPAKRPRRTRANNTPAAAAAAPPVPF
;
A
#
# COMPACT_ATOMS: atom_id res chain seq x y z
N MET A 1 162.43 -10.37 58.39
CA MET A 1 162.62 -9.17 59.23
C MET A 1 161.25 -8.75 59.71
N ALA A 2 161.06 -8.87 61.02
CA ALA A 2 159.98 -8.33 61.85
C ALA A 2 158.55 -8.85 61.63
N ASP A 3 158.20 -9.78 62.51
CA ASP A 3 156.85 -10.04 63.00
C ASP A 3 156.10 -8.76 63.38
N ASN A 4 154.79 -8.74 63.13
CA ASN A 4 153.85 -8.34 64.16
C ASN A 4 152.47 -8.94 63.87
N GLN A 5 152.24 -10.06 64.54
CA GLN A 5 150.98 -10.71 64.73
C GLN A 5 150.14 -9.86 65.69
N GLU A 6 149.39 -8.90 65.14
CA GLU A 6 148.26 -8.32 65.87
C GLU A 6 147.12 -9.34 65.83
N MET A 7 147.06 -10.18 66.87
CA MET A 7 145.81 -10.74 67.33
C MET A 7 144.88 -9.57 67.67
N LEU A 8 144.13 -9.09 66.68
CA LEU A 8 142.94 -8.29 66.94
C LEU A 8 141.99 -9.20 67.72
N GLU A 9 141.97 -9.00 69.03
CA GLU A 9 140.94 -9.52 69.93
C GLU A 9 139.60 -9.27 69.25
N VAL A 10 138.98 -10.35 68.75
CA VAL A 10 137.62 -10.30 68.28
C VAL A 10 136.79 -9.96 69.52
N ASN A 11 136.38 -8.70 69.63
CA ASN A 11 135.48 -8.28 70.67
C ASN A 11 134.10 -8.87 70.36
N TYR A 12 133.92 -10.11 70.81
CA TYR A 12 132.69 -10.89 70.63
C TYR A 12 131.47 -10.17 71.22
N GLU A 13 131.66 -9.29 72.21
CA GLU A 13 130.59 -8.44 72.75
C GLU A 13 130.14 -7.37 71.74
N GLU A 14 131.06 -6.70 71.05
CA GLU A 14 130.70 -5.70 70.04
C GLU A 14 130.09 -6.35 68.79
N GLN A 15 130.61 -7.51 68.34
CA GLN A 15 130.00 -8.27 67.25
C GLN A 15 128.60 -8.79 67.62
N TYR A 16 128.40 -9.26 68.85
CA TYR A 16 127.08 -9.67 69.35
C TYR A 16 126.12 -8.48 69.45
N ARG A 17 126.62 -7.30 69.83
CA ARG A 17 125.82 -6.06 69.85
C ARG A 17 125.35 -5.66 68.45
N VAL A 18 126.25 -5.65 67.46
CA VAL A 18 125.91 -5.35 66.06
C VAL A 18 124.91 -6.36 65.50
N LEU A 19 125.13 -7.66 65.70
CA LEU A 19 124.18 -8.71 65.27
C LEU A 19 122.82 -8.58 65.98
N SER A 20 122.80 -8.18 67.24
CA SER A 20 121.55 -7.92 67.99
C SER A 20 120.80 -6.70 67.45
N GLU A 21 121.51 -5.63 67.11
CA GLU A 21 120.95 -4.43 66.47
C GLU A 21 120.42 -4.73 65.06
N GLU A 22 121.14 -5.50 64.26
CA GLU A 22 120.69 -5.97 62.94
C GLU A 22 119.47 -6.89 63.04
N ASN A 23 119.43 -7.80 64.01
CA ASN A 23 118.29 -8.71 64.22
C ASN A 23 117.04 -7.94 64.70
N LYS A 24 117.21 -6.89 65.51
CA LYS A 24 116.12 -5.96 65.85
C LYS A 24 115.62 -5.21 64.63
N LYS A 25 116.53 -4.71 63.78
CA LYS A 25 116.17 -4.01 62.53
C LYS A 25 115.40 -4.94 61.59
N LEU A 26 115.90 -6.16 61.37
CA LEU A 26 115.22 -7.19 60.58
C LEU A 26 113.84 -7.53 61.14
N SER A 27 113.71 -7.62 62.46
CA SER A 27 112.40 -7.87 63.11
C SER A 27 111.40 -6.73 62.86
N ILE A 28 111.86 -5.46 62.90
CA ILE A 28 111.04 -4.28 62.59
C ILE A 28 110.65 -4.27 61.11
N ASP A 29 111.58 -4.58 60.21
CA ASP A 29 111.34 -4.64 58.77
C ASP A 29 110.35 -5.75 58.42
N ILE A 30 110.48 -6.93 59.03
CA ILE A 30 109.52 -8.04 58.89
C ILE A 30 108.13 -7.62 59.40
N ALA A 31 108.04 -6.99 60.56
CA ALA A 31 106.75 -6.51 61.09
C ALA A 31 106.10 -5.45 60.19
N SER A 32 106.91 -4.53 59.64
CA SER A 32 106.45 -3.50 58.69
C SER A 32 105.94 -4.11 57.39
N LEU A 33 106.67 -5.09 56.84
CA LEU A 33 106.25 -5.84 55.66
C LEU A 33 104.99 -6.66 55.92
N GLN A 34 104.83 -7.26 57.10
CA GLN A 34 103.61 -7.99 57.48
C GLN A 34 102.40 -7.06 57.57
N LEU A 35 102.56 -5.86 58.13
CA LEU A 35 101.48 -4.85 58.17
C LEU A 35 101.12 -4.36 56.77
N SER A 36 102.11 -4.09 55.92
CA SER A 36 101.89 -3.69 54.53
C SER A 36 101.17 -4.78 53.71
N ASN A 37 101.62 -6.03 53.83
CA ASN A 37 100.95 -7.18 53.21
C ASN A 37 99.50 -7.33 53.71
N ARG A 38 99.26 -7.15 55.01
CA ARG A 38 97.89 -7.21 55.56
C ARG A 38 97.00 -6.10 54.99
N SER A 39 97.54 -4.89 54.83
CA SER A 39 96.84 -3.77 54.18
C SER A 39 96.51 -4.07 52.72
N LEU A 40 97.48 -4.57 51.94
CA LEU A 40 97.29 -4.94 50.54
C LEU A 40 96.27 -6.07 50.37
N VAL A 41 96.26 -7.06 51.27
CA VAL A 41 95.26 -8.15 51.25
C VAL A 41 93.85 -7.60 51.50
N ASN A 42 93.70 -6.67 52.44
CA ASN A 42 92.41 -6.03 52.70
C ASN A 42 91.96 -5.17 51.50
N GLN A 43 92.87 -4.39 50.92
CA GLN A 43 92.59 -3.61 49.71
C GLN A 43 92.15 -4.51 48.55
N ASN A 44 92.86 -5.63 48.31
CA ASN A 44 92.51 -6.58 47.26
C ASN A 44 91.13 -7.22 47.51
N ARG A 45 90.79 -7.52 48.77
CA ARG A 45 89.47 -8.01 49.15
C ARG A 45 88.36 -7.00 48.84
N ASP A 46 88.58 -5.72 49.15
CA ASP A 46 87.62 -4.65 48.89
C ASP A 46 87.47 -4.39 47.38
N GLU A 47 88.57 -4.38 46.63
CA GLU A 47 88.55 -4.27 45.17
C GLU A 47 87.82 -5.46 44.52
N LYS A 48 88.05 -6.69 45.00
CA LYS A 48 87.33 -7.88 44.53
C LYS A 48 85.82 -7.78 44.79
N LYS A 49 85.43 -7.21 45.93
CA LYS A 49 84.01 -6.95 46.24
C LYS A 49 83.43 -5.93 45.26
N LYS A 50 84.11 -4.81 45.03
CA LYS A 50 83.69 -3.81 44.02
C LYS A 50 83.55 -4.41 42.63
N VAL A 51 84.50 -5.24 42.19
CA VAL A 51 84.42 -5.94 40.90
C VAL A 51 83.22 -6.88 40.84
N MET A 52 82.91 -7.60 41.93
CA MET A 52 81.74 -8.45 42.00
C MET A 52 80.44 -7.65 41.90
N ASP A 53 80.35 -6.53 42.62
CA ASP A 53 79.18 -5.63 42.57
C ASP A 53 79.00 -5.06 41.15
N CYS A 54 80.09 -4.64 40.48
CA CYS A 54 80.03 -4.19 39.09
C CYS A 54 79.59 -5.30 38.14
N ARG A 55 80.05 -6.56 38.32
CA ARG A 55 79.60 -7.69 37.49
C ARG A 55 78.11 -7.96 37.64
N LEU A 56 77.57 -7.87 38.85
CA LEU A 56 76.14 -8.03 39.10
C LEU A 56 75.33 -6.90 38.44
N GLN A 57 75.80 -5.65 38.52
CA GLN A 57 75.18 -4.51 37.84
C GLN A 57 75.19 -4.68 36.32
N ILE A 58 76.30 -5.15 35.73
CA ILE A 58 76.39 -5.44 34.30
C ILE A 58 75.37 -6.51 33.91
N SER A 59 75.27 -7.61 34.67
CA SER A 59 74.31 -8.67 34.40
C SER A 59 72.85 -8.19 34.49
N ASP A 60 72.52 -7.32 35.45
CA ASP A 60 71.20 -6.70 35.54
C ASP A 60 70.91 -5.82 34.31
N LEU A 61 71.86 -4.97 33.93
CA LEU A 61 71.74 -4.11 32.75
C LEU A 61 71.57 -4.92 31.46
N GLU A 62 72.33 -6.00 31.28
CA GLU A 62 72.19 -6.91 30.13
C GLU A 62 70.80 -7.55 30.07
N SER A 63 70.27 -7.98 31.22
CA SER A 63 68.91 -8.53 31.29
C SER A 63 67.85 -7.50 30.89
N ARG A 64 67.99 -6.26 31.36
CA ARG A 64 67.10 -5.14 31.03
C ARG A 64 67.20 -4.78 29.55
N LEU A 65 68.41 -4.79 28.98
CA LEU A 65 68.63 -4.53 27.56
C LEU A 65 67.90 -5.57 26.69
N LYS A 66 67.99 -6.85 27.07
CA LYS A 66 67.24 -7.93 26.39
C LYS A 66 65.72 -7.74 26.48
N THR A 67 65.19 -7.30 27.63
CA THR A 67 63.75 -7.00 27.74
C THR A 67 63.35 -5.81 26.86
N LEU A 68 64.18 -4.78 26.73
CA LEU A 68 63.93 -3.65 25.84
C LEU A 68 63.92 -4.06 24.37
N ASP A 69 64.83 -4.95 23.96
CA ASP A 69 64.84 -5.48 22.59
C ASP A 69 63.56 -6.26 22.27
N ASN A 70 63.06 -7.06 23.22
CA ASN A 70 61.78 -7.76 23.06
C ASN A 70 60.61 -6.77 22.93
N ILE A 71 60.53 -5.77 23.80
CA ILE A 71 59.49 -4.72 23.74
C ILE A 71 59.56 -3.96 22.41
N LYS A 72 60.77 -3.69 21.91
CA LYS A 72 60.96 -3.04 20.60
C LYS A 72 60.41 -3.90 19.46
N SER A 73 60.62 -5.22 19.50
CA SER A 73 60.06 -6.17 18.53
C SER A 73 58.53 -6.17 18.59
N GLU A 74 57.95 -6.30 19.78
CA GLU A 74 56.49 -6.27 20.00
C GLU A 74 55.86 -4.95 19.52
N LEU A 75 56.53 -3.82 19.77
CA LEU A 75 56.08 -2.51 19.29
C LEU A 75 56.08 -2.45 17.76
N SER A 76 57.11 -3.00 17.11
CA SER A 76 57.19 -3.04 15.65
C SER A 76 56.09 -3.90 15.02
N GLU A 77 55.75 -5.03 15.65
CA GLU A 77 54.66 -5.90 15.21
C GLU A 77 53.30 -5.21 15.39
N SER A 78 53.09 -4.54 16.53
CA SER A 78 51.87 -3.78 16.80
C SER A 78 51.68 -2.61 15.82
N GLN A 79 52.76 -1.91 15.48
CA GLN A 79 52.73 -0.85 14.45
C GLN A 79 52.32 -1.42 13.08
N LEU A 80 52.89 -2.56 12.69
CA LEU A 80 52.57 -3.21 11.42
C LEU A 80 51.12 -3.74 11.39
N GLN A 81 50.61 -4.21 12.53
CA GLN A 81 49.20 -4.59 12.66
C GLN A 81 48.27 -3.37 12.54
N ALA A 82 48.61 -2.25 13.18
CA ALA A 82 47.83 -1.01 13.07
C ALA A 82 47.78 -0.49 11.63
N GLU A 83 48.88 -0.61 10.88
CA GLU A 83 48.95 -0.19 9.49
C GLU A 83 48.10 -1.09 8.56
N ARG A 84 48.09 -2.41 8.80
CA ARG A 84 47.16 -3.34 8.11
C ARG A 84 45.70 -3.00 8.39
N LEU A 85 45.36 -2.66 9.64
CA LEU A 85 44.00 -2.25 10.00
C LEU A 85 43.60 -0.93 9.32
N ARG A 86 44.51 0.04 9.23
CA ARG A 86 44.27 1.28 8.48
C ARG A 86 44.01 1.01 7.00
N GLN A 87 44.84 0.20 6.34
CA GLN A 87 44.61 -0.17 4.94
C GLN A 87 43.27 -0.89 4.73
N SER A 88 42.88 -1.75 5.67
CA SER A 88 41.56 -2.40 5.63
C SER A 88 40.41 -1.42 5.84
N LEU A 89 40.59 -0.39 6.68
CA LEU A 89 39.60 0.66 6.90
C LEU A 89 39.43 1.50 5.63
N ASP A 90 40.51 1.98 5.03
CA ASP A 90 40.49 2.76 3.77
C ASP A 90 39.81 1.95 2.64
N ALA A 91 40.10 0.65 2.55
CA ALA A 91 39.46 -0.24 1.58
C ALA A 91 37.95 -0.41 1.83
N ASN A 92 37.50 -0.29 3.08
CA ASN A 92 36.07 -0.36 3.42
C ASN A 92 35.38 0.98 3.20
N GLU A 93 36.02 2.10 3.52
CA GLU A 93 35.50 3.44 3.23
C GLU A 93 35.31 3.66 1.73
N THR A 94 36.26 3.22 0.91
CA THR A 94 36.12 3.29 -0.55
C THR A 94 34.98 2.41 -1.08
N LYS A 95 34.76 1.22 -0.48
CA LYS A 95 33.59 0.37 -0.80
C LYS A 95 32.29 1.04 -0.38
N LEU A 96 32.26 1.67 0.80
CA LEU A 96 31.10 2.38 1.33
C LEU A 96 30.72 3.55 0.42
N ALA A 97 31.68 4.39 0.04
CA ALA A 97 31.47 5.48 -0.90
C ALA A 97 30.96 4.98 -2.27
N ALA A 98 31.45 3.83 -2.74
CA ALA A 98 30.93 3.21 -3.97
C ALA A 98 29.49 2.69 -3.81
N THR A 99 29.12 2.17 -2.65
CA THR A 99 27.73 1.76 -2.36
C THR A 99 26.78 2.94 -2.23
N GLU A 100 27.22 4.03 -1.61
CA GLU A 100 26.44 5.27 -1.51
C GLU A 100 26.16 5.88 -2.88
N ARG A 101 27.15 5.91 -3.78
CA ARG A 101 26.93 6.35 -5.17
C ARG A 101 25.87 5.50 -5.88
N ARG A 102 25.95 4.16 -5.75
CA ARG A 102 24.93 3.26 -6.33
C ARG A 102 23.56 3.47 -5.71
N ALA A 103 23.48 3.77 -4.41
CA ALA A 103 22.21 4.07 -3.75
C ALA A 103 21.59 5.36 -4.30
N ASN A 104 22.39 6.42 -4.50
CA ASN A 104 21.94 7.68 -5.08
C ASN A 104 21.47 7.50 -6.54
N GLU A 105 22.20 6.70 -7.33
CA GLU A 105 21.79 6.33 -8.70
C GLU A 105 20.44 5.58 -8.69
N ALA A 106 20.28 4.60 -7.79
CA ALA A 106 19.03 3.87 -7.65
C ALA A 106 17.86 4.79 -7.22
N GLU A 107 18.10 5.74 -6.32
CA GLU A 107 17.10 6.73 -5.93
C GLU A 107 16.66 7.61 -7.11
N SER A 108 17.61 8.02 -7.96
CA SER A 108 17.30 8.77 -9.18
C SER A 108 16.44 7.97 -10.17
N LEU A 109 16.72 6.67 -10.32
CA LEU A 109 15.93 5.77 -11.16
C LEU A 109 14.52 5.54 -10.61
N ILE A 110 14.38 5.46 -9.29
CA ILE A 110 13.07 5.37 -8.63
C ILE A 110 12.24 6.63 -8.94
N LYS A 111 12.82 7.83 -8.83
CA LYS A 111 12.12 9.08 -9.19
C LYS A 111 11.66 9.10 -10.65
N VAL A 112 12.49 8.60 -11.58
CA VAL A 112 12.10 8.47 -12.99
C VAL A 112 10.96 7.47 -13.15
N LYS A 113 11.04 6.30 -12.49
CA LYS A 113 10.00 5.28 -12.51
C LYS A 113 8.67 5.82 -11.98
N ASP A 114 8.69 6.54 -10.86
CA ASP A 114 7.49 7.13 -10.26
C ASP A 114 6.87 8.18 -11.18
N SER A 115 7.69 9.01 -11.84
CA SER A 115 7.21 9.96 -12.86
C SER A 115 6.52 9.27 -14.04
N ILE A 116 7.04 8.11 -14.50
CA ILE A 116 6.42 7.31 -15.56
C ILE A 116 5.09 6.73 -15.09
N ILE A 117 5.04 6.18 -13.87
CA ILE A 117 3.82 5.64 -13.27
C ILE A 117 2.74 6.72 -13.17
N ASP A 118 3.09 7.92 -12.71
CA ASP A 118 2.13 9.03 -12.61
C ASP A 118 1.62 9.49 -13.98
N LYS A 119 2.47 9.51 -15.00
CA LYS A 119 2.04 9.77 -16.38
C LYS A 119 1.08 8.70 -16.89
N HIS A 120 1.38 7.43 -16.64
CA HIS A 120 0.50 6.31 -17.00
C HIS A 120 -0.84 6.36 -16.27
N ARG A 121 -0.86 6.72 -14.98
CA ARG A 121 -2.09 6.91 -14.20
C ARG A 121 -2.95 8.03 -14.76
N LYS A 122 -2.36 9.17 -15.10
CA LYS A 122 -3.08 10.29 -15.73
C LYS A 122 -3.68 9.89 -17.07
N PHE A 123 -2.89 9.26 -17.94
CA PHE A 123 -3.36 8.79 -19.23
C PHE A 123 -4.49 7.74 -19.11
N SER A 124 -4.39 6.83 -18.15
CA SER A 124 -5.45 5.84 -17.88
C SER A 124 -6.75 6.52 -17.43
N LYS A 125 -6.65 7.54 -16.56
CA LYS A 125 -7.81 8.32 -16.12
C LYS A 125 -8.45 9.09 -17.28
N GLU A 126 -7.65 9.70 -18.16
CA GLU A 126 -8.17 10.38 -19.36
C GLU A 126 -8.88 9.40 -20.32
N LEU A 127 -8.38 8.17 -20.44
CA LEU A 127 -9.04 7.11 -21.22
C LEU A 127 -10.36 6.68 -20.58
N GLU A 128 -10.40 6.48 -19.27
CA GLU A 128 -11.62 6.16 -18.51
C GLU A 128 -12.67 7.25 -18.66
N GLU A 129 -12.28 8.53 -18.54
CA GLU A 129 -13.16 9.68 -18.74
C GLU A 129 -13.73 9.71 -20.17
N LYS A 130 -12.92 9.43 -21.20
CA LYS A 130 -13.39 9.33 -22.59
C LYS A 130 -14.36 8.17 -22.80
N VAL A 131 -14.08 7.00 -22.21
CA VAL A 131 -14.97 5.83 -22.31
C VAL A 131 -16.31 6.13 -21.65
N ASN A 132 -16.31 6.77 -20.48
CA ASN A 132 -17.55 7.17 -19.80
C ASN A 132 -18.36 8.15 -20.65
N SER A 133 -17.73 9.18 -21.21
CA SER A 133 -18.40 10.14 -22.12
C SER A 133 -19.02 9.45 -23.34
N LEU A 134 -18.28 8.53 -23.98
CA LEU A 134 -18.80 7.78 -25.13
C LEU A 134 -19.95 6.84 -24.73
N THR A 135 -19.90 6.27 -23.54
CA THR A 135 -20.98 5.41 -23.02
C THR A 135 -22.25 6.22 -22.78
N GLU A 136 -22.13 7.42 -22.19
CA GLU A 136 -23.25 8.35 -22.01
C GLU A 136 -23.86 8.78 -23.36
N GLU A 137 -23.03 9.05 -24.37
CA GLU A 137 -23.50 9.35 -25.73
C GLU A 137 -24.24 8.18 -26.38
N ILE A 138 -23.75 6.95 -26.20
CA ILE A 138 -24.40 5.72 -26.69
C ILE A 138 -25.76 5.53 -26.02
N ASP A 139 -25.84 5.69 -24.70
CA ASP A 139 -27.11 5.57 -23.96
C ASP A 139 -28.12 6.64 -24.39
N ALA A 140 -27.65 7.88 -24.61
CA ALA A 140 -28.49 8.95 -25.13
C ALA A 140 -29.01 8.65 -26.56
N LEU A 141 -28.17 8.08 -27.42
CA LEU A 141 -28.56 7.64 -28.77
C LEU A 141 -29.56 6.49 -28.72
N ASN A 142 -29.32 5.47 -27.89
CA ASN A 142 -30.24 4.34 -27.70
C ASN A 142 -31.61 4.81 -27.19
N SER A 143 -31.64 5.76 -26.24
CA SER A 143 -32.90 6.36 -25.78
C SER A 143 -33.64 7.08 -26.90
N LYS A 144 -32.93 7.81 -27.76
CA LYS A 144 -33.52 8.46 -28.95
C LYS A 144 -34.04 7.45 -29.96
N CYS A 145 -33.29 6.38 -30.24
CA CYS A 145 -33.72 5.30 -31.12
C CYS A 145 -34.99 4.63 -30.59
N GLY A 146 -35.04 4.28 -29.30
CA GLY A 146 -36.25 3.69 -28.70
C GLY A 146 -37.46 4.62 -28.78
N LYS A 147 -37.29 5.94 -28.60
CA LYS A 147 -38.38 6.91 -28.81
C LYS A 147 -38.86 6.96 -30.28
N LEU A 148 -37.94 6.89 -31.23
CA LEU A 148 -38.28 6.87 -32.65
C LEU A 148 -39.01 5.59 -33.04
N GLU A 149 -38.63 4.45 -32.48
CA GLU A 149 -39.33 3.16 -32.67
C GLU A 149 -40.76 3.23 -32.13
N VAL A 150 -40.97 3.77 -30.93
CA VAL A 150 -42.32 3.96 -30.36
C VAL A 150 -43.16 4.88 -31.25
N ASN A 151 -42.61 6.03 -31.65
CA ASN A 151 -43.31 6.97 -32.54
C ASN A 151 -43.67 6.35 -33.90
N LEU A 152 -42.81 5.47 -34.42
CA LEU A 152 -43.09 4.73 -35.66
C LEU A 152 -44.23 3.73 -35.48
N CYS A 153 -44.24 2.96 -34.39
CA CYS A 153 -45.35 2.07 -34.06
C CYS A 153 -46.68 2.83 -33.96
N GLU A 154 -46.71 3.95 -33.23
CA GLU A 154 -47.91 4.78 -33.13
C GLU A 154 -48.36 5.36 -34.47
N ALA A 155 -47.42 5.67 -35.38
CA ALA A 155 -47.74 6.14 -36.72
C ALA A 155 -48.32 5.03 -37.59
N LEU A 156 -47.83 3.80 -37.45
CA LEU A 156 -48.38 2.62 -38.13
C LEU A 156 -49.79 2.29 -37.61
N ASP A 157 -50.01 2.31 -36.30
CA ASP A 157 -51.34 2.10 -35.71
C ASP A 157 -52.35 3.14 -36.20
N ARG A 158 -51.92 4.42 -36.30
CA ARG A 158 -52.75 5.49 -36.88
C ARG A 158 -53.03 5.27 -38.38
N ALA A 159 -52.08 4.74 -39.13
CA ALA A 159 -52.28 4.43 -40.54
C ALA A 159 -53.31 3.29 -40.72
N ASP A 160 -53.20 2.22 -39.93
CA ASP A 160 -54.15 1.11 -39.92
C ASP A 160 -55.57 1.59 -39.57
N GLU A 161 -55.69 2.49 -38.59
CA GLU A 161 -56.98 3.09 -38.24
C GLU A 161 -57.54 3.97 -39.36
N CYS A 162 -56.69 4.73 -40.05
CA CYS A 162 -57.12 5.49 -41.24
C CYS A 162 -57.62 4.57 -42.37
N ASP A 163 -57.01 3.40 -42.55
CA ASP A 163 -57.45 2.43 -43.57
C ASP A 163 -58.79 1.79 -43.20
N ARG A 164 -58.99 1.41 -41.92
CA ARG A 164 -60.30 0.96 -41.42
C ARG A 164 -61.37 2.03 -41.61
N LEU A 165 -61.07 3.29 -41.27
CA LEU A 165 -61.99 4.41 -41.46
C LEU A 165 -62.31 4.61 -42.94
N ARG A 166 -61.34 4.46 -43.85
CA ARG A 166 -61.58 4.52 -45.30
C ARG A 166 -62.50 3.41 -45.78
N GLU A 167 -62.33 2.18 -45.30
CA GLU A 167 -63.25 1.07 -45.60
C GLU A 167 -64.67 1.35 -45.09
N VAL A 168 -64.81 1.85 -43.86
CA VAL A 168 -66.10 2.21 -43.27
C VAL A 168 -66.76 3.36 -44.05
N VAL A 169 -65.99 4.38 -44.44
CA VAL A 169 -66.50 5.49 -45.26
C VAL A 169 -66.95 4.97 -46.62
N ALA A 170 -66.14 4.15 -47.30
CA ALA A 170 -66.54 3.56 -48.59
C ALA A 170 -67.82 2.73 -48.46
N ALA A 171 -67.95 1.92 -47.40
CA ALA A 171 -69.17 1.15 -47.13
C ALA A 171 -70.39 2.05 -46.84
N LYS A 172 -70.21 3.13 -46.06
CA LYS A 172 -71.28 4.09 -45.79
C LYS A 172 -71.65 4.92 -47.00
N THR A 173 -70.69 5.29 -47.85
CA THR A 173 -70.94 5.97 -49.12
C THR A 173 -71.73 5.07 -50.05
N ALA A 174 -71.36 3.79 -50.19
CA ALA A 174 -72.15 2.82 -50.94
C ALA A 174 -73.58 2.67 -50.39
N LEU A 175 -73.75 2.64 -49.07
CA LEU A 175 -75.08 2.64 -48.45
C LEU A 175 -75.85 3.93 -48.73
N LEU A 176 -75.21 5.10 -48.67
CA LEU A 176 -75.83 6.38 -48.99
C LEU A 176 -76.22 6.47 -50.47
N ASP A 177 -75.41 5.94 -51.39
CA ASP A 177 -75.74 5.88 -52.81
C ASP A 177 -76.97 4.99 -53.03
N THR A 178 -77.04 3.82 -52.38
CA THR A 178 -78.26 2.98 -52.40
C THR A 178 -79.47 3.65 -51.73
N LEU A 179 -79.23 4.46 -50.70
CA LEU A 179 -80.30 5.19 -50.01
C LEU A 179 -80.80 6.36 -50.85
N ALA A 180 -79.90 7.07 -51.56
CA ALA A 180 -80.21 8.16 -52.47
C ALA A 180 -80.97 7.68 -53.72
N GLU A 181 -80.67 6.46 -54.20
CA GLU A 181 -81.50 5.77 -55.20
C GLU A 181 -82.91 5.39 -54.67
N SER A 182 -83.09 5.35 -53.34
CA SER A 182 -84.34 4.96 -52.66
C SER A 182 -85.11 6.10 -51.98
N SER A 183 -84.58 7.32 -51.95
CA SER A 183 -85.18 8.42 -51.17
C SER A 183 -85.62 9.59 -52.05
N ASP A 184 -86.85 9.53 -52.54
CA ASP A 184 -87.62 10.75 -52.81
C ASP A 184 -87.99 11.39 -51.46
N GLY A 185 -87.31 12.49 -51.14
CA GLY A 185 -87.70 13.43 -50.08
C GLY A 185 -86.89 13.32 -48.80
N VAL A 186 -85.87 14.17 -48.66
CA VAL A 186 -85.26 14.48 -47.36
C VAL A 186 -85.74 15.85 -46.90
N SER A 187 -86.41 15.87 -45.74
CA SER A 187 -86.99 17.05 -45.12
C SER A 187 -85.94 17.89 -44.37
N ALA A 188 -86.28 19.16 -44.14
CA ALA A 188 -85.44 20.22 -43.57
C ALA A 188 -84.82 19.94 -42.16
N SER A 189 -85.16 18.83 -41.51
CA SER A 189 -84.58 18.39 -40.23
C SER A 189 -83.17 17.80 -40.39
N GLY A 190 -82.90 17.04 -41.46
CA GLY A 190 -81.58 16.45 -41.71
C GLY A 190 -80.51 17.50 -42.04
N LEU A 191 -80.92 18.59 -42.69
CA LEU A 191 -80.05 19.71 -43.05
C LEU A 191 -79.60 20.53 -41.82
N ALA A 192 -80.45 20.61 -40.79
CA ALA A 192 -80.11 21.27 -39.53
C ALA A 192 -79.12 20.45 -38.68
N ALA A 193 -79.31 19.12 -38.61
CA ALA A 193 -78.40 18.22 -37.90
C ALA A 193 -77.01 18.16 -38.56
N ALA A 194 -76.95 18.15 -39.90
CA ALA A 194 -75.69 18.22 -40.64
C ALA A 194 -74.95 19.55 -40.38
N ASN A 195 -75.65 20.68 -40.39
CA ASN A 195 -75.05 21.97 -40.08
C ASN A 195 -74.54 22.07 -38.63
N GLN A 196 -75.21 21.42 -37.68
CA GLN A 196 -74.74 21.37 -36.29
C GLN A 196 -73.49 20.50 -36.13
N PHE A 197 -73.45 19.35 -36.83
CA PHE A 197 -72.26 18.49 -36.88
C PHE A 197 -71.05 19.21 -37.49
N PHE A 198 -71.22 19.94 -38.60
CA PHE A 198 -70.13 20.70 -39.20
C PHE A 198 -69.63 21.84 -38.30
N LYS A 199 -70.52 22.52 -37.56
CA LYS A 199 -70.11 23.52 -36.56
C LYS A 199 -69.33 22.90 -35.40
N GLU A 200 -69.72 21.73 -34.91
CA GLU A 200 -68.96 21.02 -33.88
C GLU A 200 -67.60 20.55 -34.39
N GLN A 201 -67.50 20.12 -35.65
CA GLN A 201 -66.22 19.77 -36.25
C GLN A 201 -65.33 20.99 -36.49
N GLU A 202 -65.92 22.12 -36.91
CA GLU A 202 -65.21 23.39 -37.06
C GLU A 202 -64.65 23.87 -35.71
N ALA A 203 -65.43 23.72 -34.62
CA ALA A 203 -64.99 24.02 -33.26
C ALA A 203 -63.82 23.14 -32.79
N LYS A 204 -63.88 21.82 -33.05
CA LYS A 204 -62.80 20.88 -32.72
C LYS A 204 -61.51 21.17 -33.51
N LEU A 205 -61.65 21.51 -34.80
CA LEU A 205 -60.50 21.88 -35.62
C LEU A 205 -59.89 23.21 -35.20
N THR A 206 -60.71 24.17 -34.76
CA THR A 206 -60.19 25.43 -34.20
C THR A 206 -59.47 25.21 -32.87
N GLU A 207 -59.97 24.33 -32.01
CA GLU A 207 -59.31 23.93 -30.76
C GLU A 207 -57.94 23.28 -31.03
N HIS A 208 -57.88 22.26 -31.89
CA HIS A 208 -56.60 21.65 -32.29
C HIS A 208 -55.64 22.65 -32.93
N LEU A 209 -56.14 23.60 -33.71
CA LEU A 209 -55.30 24.64 -34.31
C LEU A 209 -54.72 25.60 -33.25
N THR A 210 -55.41 25.81 -32.13
CA THR A 210 -54.86 26.57 -31.00
C THR A 210 -53.80 25.79 -30.22
N GLU A 211 -53.98 24.48 -30.03
CA GLU A 211 -52.99 23.59 -29.41
C GLU A 211 -51.72 23.48 -30.25
N VAL A 212 -51.86 23.34 -31.57
CA VAL A 212 -50.71 23.31 -32.48
C VAL A 212 -49.96 24.65 -32.46
N LYS A 213 -50.67 25.77 -32.34
CA LYS A 213 -50.04 27.09 -32.19
C LYS A 213 -49.30 27.25 -30.86
N SER A 214 -49.84 26.74 -29.75
CA SER A 214 -49.15 26.79 -28.45
C SER A 214 -47.89 25.90 -28.47
N ALA A 215 -47.99 24.68 -29.00
CA ALA A 215 -46.85 23.78 -29.18
C ALA A 215 -45.78 24.38 -30.09
N LYS A 216 -46.16 25.04 -31.19
CA LYS A 216 -45.22 25.76 -32.06
C LYS A 216 -44.48 26.86 -31.30
N ASN A 217 -45.17 27.67 -30.51
CA ASN A 217 -44.54 28.75 -29.73
C ASN A 217 -43.57 28.21 -28.68
N GLU A 218 -43.89 27.06 -28.07
CA GLU A 218 -43.02 26.40 -27.10
C GLU A 218 -41.76 25.82 -27.76
N LEU A 219 -41.90 25.19 -28.93
CA LEU A 219 -40.77 24.74 -29.74
C LEU A 219 -39.88 25.90 -30.20
N GLU A 220 -40.46 27.03 -30.64
CA GLU A 220 -39.69 28.22 -31.01
C GLU A 220 -38.91 28.80 -29.81
N LYS A 221 -39.48 28.75 -28.60
CA LYS A 221 -38.80 29.16 -27.37
C LYS A 221 -37.62 28.23 -27.05
N ASN A 222 -37.82 26.92 -27.16
CA ASN A 222 -36.77 25.92 -26.91
C ASN A 222 -35.64 26.02 -27.94
N LEU A 223 -35.98 26.25 -29.21
CA LEU A 223 -35.00 26.43 -30.28
C LEU A 223 -34.14 27.67 -30.04
N LYS A 224 -34.72 28.78 -29.57
CA LYS A 224 -33.96 29.98 -29.16
C LYS A 224 -33.01 29.70 -27.98
N ALA A 225 -33.46 28.94 -26.98
CA ALA A 225 -32.62 28.56 -25.85
C ALA A 225 -31.42 27.70 -26.30
N LEU A 226 -31.66 26.66 -27.11
CA LEU A 226 -30.60 25.81 -27.67
C LEU A 226 -29.63 26.59 -28.56
N THR A 227 -30.13 27.58 -29.31
CA THR A 227 -29.29 28.47 -30.12
C THR A 227 -28.34 29.27 -29.23
N SER A 228 -28.83 29.83 -28.12
CA SER A 228 -27.99 30.57 -27.17
C SER A 228 -26.96 29.69 -26.47
N GLU A 229 -27.31 28.43 -26.17
CA GLU A 229 -26.39 27.47 -25.56
C GLU A 229 -25.28 27.06 -26.53
N ARG A 230 -25.63 26.80 -27.81
CA ARG A 230 -24.64 26.58 -28.88
C ARG A 230 -23.66 27.74 -28.98
N ASP A 231 -24.15 28.98 -28.97
CA ASP A 231 -23.27 30.17 -29.10
C ASP A 231 -22.31 30.29 -27.91
N LEU A 232 -22.76 29.99 -26.69
CA LEU A 232 -21.91 29.94 -25.50
C LEU A 232 -20.86 28.83 -25.56
N LEU A 233 -21.21 27.65 -26.07
CA LEU A 233 -20.27 26.55 -26.26
C LEU A 233 -19.24 26.88 -27.34
N GLN A 234 -19.67 27.49 -28.44
CA GLN A 234 -18.80 27.96 -29.51
C GLN A 234 -17.77 28.97 -28.99
N GLU A 235 -18.20 29.94 -28.18
CA GLU A 235 -17.29 30.92 -27.55
C GLU A 235 -16.26 30.25 -26.62
N LYS A 236 -16.65 29.18 -25.90
CA LYS A 236 -15.73 28.41 -25.05
C LYS A 236 -14.69 27.65 -25.85
N VAL A 237 -15.09 27.03 -26.97
CA VAL A 237 -14.16 26.32 -27.87
C VAL A 237 -13.14 27.29 -28.44
N GLU A 238 -13.58 28.45 -28.94
CA GLU A 238 -12.69 29.48 -29.48
C GLU A 238 -11.66 30.00 -28.45
N LYS A 239 -12.07 30.13 -27.17
CA LYS A 239 -11.15 30.48 -26.07
C LYS A 239 -10.12 29.38 -25.81
N GLN A 240 -10.52 28.12 -25.83
CA GLN A 240 -9.62 26.99 -25.63
C GLN A 240 -8.62 26.87 -26.79
N ASP A 241 -9.06 27.06 -28.03
CA ASP A 241 -8.17 27.07 -29.20
C ASP A 241 -7.12 28.18 -29.09
N ALA A 242 -7.51 29.38 -28.65
CA ALA A 242 -6.56 30.48 -28.41
C ALA A 242 -5.52 30.15 -27.32
N GLU A 243 -5.92 29.44 -26.26
CA GLU A 243 -5.01 29.00 -25.20
C GLU A 243 -4.03 27.93 -25.69
N ILE A 244 -4.51 26.98 -26.52
CA ILE A 244 -3.66 25.96 -27.15
C ILE A 244 -2.60 26.61 -28.03
N GLU A 245 -2.94 27.62 -28.85
CA GLU A 245 -1.93 28.25 -29.70
C GLU A 245 -0.90 29.05 -28.89
N SER A 246 -1.30 29.69 -27.79
CA SER A 246 -0.36 30.32 -26.86
C SER A 246 0.61 29.30 -26.25
N LEU A 247 0.13 28.10 -25.91
CA LEU A 247 0.97 27.04 -25.37
C LEU A 247 1.91 26.45 -26.43
N LYS A 248 1.44 26.27 -27.67
CA LYS A 248 2.30 25.82 -28.78
C LYS A 248 3.44 26.81 -29.03
N GLU A 249 3.17 28.11 -29.01
CA GLU A 249 4.20 29.15 -29.17
C GLU A 249 5.24 29.07 -28.05
N LYS A 250 4.81 28.91 -26.79
CA LYS A 250 5.72 28.72 -25.63
C LYS A 250 6.57 27.46 -25.77
N CYS A 251 6.00 26.35 -26.21
CA CYS A 251 6.73 25.11 -26.45
C CYS A 251 7.77 25.27 -27.56
N SER A 252 7.42 25.94 -28.65
CA SER A 252 8.35 26.26 -29.74
C SER A 252 9.53 27.11 -29.24
N ASN A 253 9.26 28.11 -28.40
CA ASN A 253 10.29 28.97 -27.81
C ASN A 253 11.21 28.21 -26.83
N LEU A 254 10.69 27.23 -26.11
CA LEU A 254 11.52 26.36 -25.26
C LEU A 254 12.38 25.40 -26.08
N GLU A 255 11.86 24.93 -27.22
CA GLU A 255 12.60 24.05 -28.12
C GLU A 255 13.76 24.77 -28.81
N THR A 256 13.57 26.03 -29.20
CA THR A 256 14.66 26.88 -29.72
C THR A 256 15.71 27.14 -28.65
N TYR A 257 15.31 27.47 -27.42
CA TYR A 257 16.23 27.67 -26.28
C TYR A 257 17.05 26.42 -25.95
N ALA A 258 16.42 25.23 -26.00
CA ALA A 258 17.11 23.96 -25.79
C ALA A 258 18.08 23.61 -26.93
N LYS A 259 17.79 24.02 -28.17
CA LYS A 259 18.70 23.87 -29.31
C LYS A 259 19.89 24.84 -29.22
N GLU A 260 19.67 26.05 -28.71
CA GLU A 260 20.73 27.03 -28.47
C GLU A 260 21.67 26.63 -27.31
N SER A 261 21.13 26.05 -26.22
CA SER A 261 21.93 25.52 -25.11
C SER A 261 22.83 24.34 -25.51
N LYS A 262 22.47 23.56 -26.53
CA LYS A 262 23.29 22.45 -27.02
C LYS A 262 24.50 22.89 -27.85
N ASN A 263 24.54 24.15 -28.30
CA ASN A 263 25.66 24.68 -29.08
C ASN A 263 26.78 25.29 -28.22
N SER A 264 26.59 25.51 -26.91
CA SER A 264 27.63 26.02 -26.00
C SER A 264 28.59 24.94 -25.48
N ASP A 265 28.27 23.66 -25.63
CA ASP A 265 29.05 22.53 -25.07
C ASP A 265 30.00 21.84 -26.06
N LYS A 266 30.55 22.57 -27.04
CA LYS A 266 31.52 22.01 -28.00
C LYS A 266 32.97 21.96 -27.51
N ARG A 267 33.24 21.92 -26.20
CA ARG A 267 34.63 21.86 -25.67
C ARG A 267 34.97 20.75 -24.67
N SER A 268 34.07 19.83 -24.35
CA SER A 268 34.44 18.64 -23.55
C SER A 268 34.27 17.37 -24.36
N LYS A 269 35.33 16.97 -25.07
CA LYS A 269 35.41 15.70 -25.77
C LYS A 269 36.55 14.90 -25.13
N ASN A 270 36.28 14.28 -23.97
CA ASN A 270 37.04 13.11 -23.52
C ASN A 270 36.53 12.31 -22.29
N ASP A 271 35.47 12.71 -21.57
CA ASP A 271 35.15 12.05 -20.28
C ASP A 271 33.98 11.04 -20.30
N MET A 272 33.76 10.30 -21.40
CA MET A 272 32.75 9.23 -21.43
C MET A 272 33.30 7.80 -21.24
N SER A 273 34.59 7.64 -20.92
CA SER A 273 35.21 6.32 -20.76
C SER A 273 35.08 5.70 -19.35
N ASN A 274 34.28 6.26 -18.44
CA ASN A 274 34.22 5.80 -17.04
C ASN A 274 32.86 5.30 -16.55
N SER A 275 31.89 5.06 -17.43
CA SER A 275 30.75 4.20 -17.07
C SER A 275 31.22 2.74 -17.05
N ARG A 276 31.58 2.25 -15.85
CA ARG A 276 31.86 0.83 -15.58
C ARG A 276 30.60 -0.01 -15.82
N LEU A 277 30.30 -0.31 -17.07
CA LEU A 277 29.65 -1.57 -17.42
C LEU A 277 30.64 -2.69 -17.13
N ILE A 278 30.21 -3.70 -16.39
CA ILE A 278 30.99 -4.92 -16.18
C ILE A 278 30.96 -5.70 -17.50
N GLY A 279 32.02 -5.58 -18.30
CA GLY A 279 32.20 -6.30 -19.57
C GLY A 279 33.20 -5.62 -20.51
N PRO A 280 33.71 -6.34 -21.53
CA PRO A 280 34.54 -5.73 -22.56
C PRO A 280 33.79 -4.57 -23.24
N SER A 281 34.49 -3.48 -23.52
CA SER A 281 33.91 -2.31 -24.21
C SER A 281 33.31 -2.73 -25.54
N LEU A 282 32.09 -2.28 -25.85
CA LEU A 282 31.44 -2.55 -27.12
C LEU A 282 32.36 -2.10 -28.28
N PRO A 283 32.50 -2.92 -29.34
CA PRO A 283 33.27 -2.54 -30.52
C PRO A 283 32.89 -1.15 -31.06
N PRO A 284 33.85 -0.33 -31.51
CA PRO A 284 33.60 1.06 -31.93
C PRO A 284 32.50 1.21 -32.99
N TRP A 285 32.33 0.21 -33.86
CA TRP A 285 31.33 0.21 -34.92
C TRP A 285 29.88 0.05 -34.43
N ILE A 286 29.66 -0.39 -33.19
CA ILE A 286 28.34 -0.44 -32.53
C ILE A 286 28.00 0.91 -31.88
N LEU A 287 29.02 1.65 -31.42
CA LEU A 287 28.86 2.95 -30.78
C LEU A 287 28.69 4.09 -31.79
N GLU A 288 29.09 3.89 -33.04
CA GLU A 288 28.83 4.81 -34.15
C GLU A 288 27.39 4.64 -34.68
N GLU A 289 26.42 5.38 -34.14
CA GLU A 289 25.10 5.56 -34.78
C GLU A 289 25.24 6.37 -36.09
N LYS A 290 25.79 5.76 -37.14
CA LYS A 290 25.65 6.27 -38.49
C LYS A 290 24.29 5.83 -39.03
N LYS A 291 23.38 6.78 -39.22
CA LYS A 291 22.16 6.56 -40.01
C LYS A 291 22.57 5.97 -41.37
N PRO A 292 21.90 4.92 -41.88
CA PRO A 292 22.24 4.36 -43.18
C PRO A 292 22.05 5.43 -44.25
N ASP A 293 23.13 5.80 -44.92
CA ASP A 293 23.14 6.78 -45.98
C ASP A 293 22.50 6.12 -47.24
N PRO A 294 21.40 6.66 -47.80
CA PRO A 294 20.72 6.07 -48.96
C PRO A 294 21.65 5.84 -50.17
N THR A 295 22.76 6.58 -50.24
CA THR A 295 23.77 6.46 -51.29
C THR A 295 24.68 5.22 -51.18
N GLU A 296 24.75 4.54 -50.03
CA GLU A 296 25.53 3.30 -49.90
C GLU A 296 24.85 2.10 -50.58
N LEU A 297 23.51 2.06 -50.59
CA LEU A 297 22.73 1.02 -51.27
C LEU A 297 22.86 1.10 -52.79
N GLU A 298 22.84 2.31 -53.36
CA GLU A 298 23.09 2.53 -54.80
C GLU A 298 24.53 2.16 -55.20
N LYS A 299 25.52 2.41 -54.32
CA LYS A 299 26.92 2.02 -54.55
C LYS A 299 27.12 0.50 -54.48
N LEU A 300 26.43 -0.19 -53.57
CA LEU A 300 26.45 -1.65 -53.46
C LEU A 300 25.75 -2.33 -54.64
N ASN A 301 24.67 -1.76 -55.16
CA ASN A 301 23.95 -2.29 -56.31
C ASN A 301 24.78 -2.25 -57.62
N ASN A 302 25.76 -1.37 -57.69
CA ASN A 302 26.67 -1.21 -58.82
C ASN A 302 28.09 -1.77 -58.56
N ALA A 303 28.31 -2.44 -57.42
CA ALA A 303 29.62 -2.97 -57.04
C ALA A 303 29.92 -4.29 -57.76
N ASP A 304 31.21 -4.57 -58.01
CA ASP A 304 31.64 -5.82 -58.62
C ASP A 304 31.50 -7.01 -57.65
N PRO A 305 31.35 -8.25 -58.16
CA PRO A 305 31.11 -9.43 -57.31
C PRO A 305 32.19 -9.70 -56.25
N ALA A 306 33.44 -9.28 -56.48
CA ALA A 306 34.52 -9.44 -55.50
C ALA A 306 34.33 -8.52 -54.30
N THR A 307 33.96 -7.26 -54.52
CA THR A 307 33.66 -6.31 -53.44
C THR A 307 32.45 -6.74 -52.62
N LEU A 308 31.41 -7.26 -53.26
CA LEU A 308 30.24 -7.82 -52.56
C LEU A 308 30.62 -9.02 -51.69
N ARG A 309 31.46 -9.94 -52.18
CA ARG A 309 31.94 -11.10 -51.41
C ARG A 309 32.76 -10.68 -50.19
N ASN A 310 33.67 -9.72 -50.35
CA ASN A 310 34.44 -9.18 -49.23
C ASN A 310 33.53 -8.52 -48.19
N ARG A 311 32.51 -7.78 -48.65
CA ARG A 311 31.53 -7.15 -47.74
C ARG A 311 30.69 -8.19 -47.00
N VAL A 312 30.29 -9.28 -47.65
CA VAL A 312 29.59 -10.38 -47.01
C VAL A 312 30.47 -11.04 -45.95
N LEU A 313 31.74 -11.32 -46.24
CA LEU A 313 32.69 -11.86 -45.26
C LEU A 313 32.87 -10.95 -44.04
N ASP A 314 32.99 -9.63 -44.25
CA ASP A 314 33.06 -8.65 -43.16
C ASP A 314 31.78 -8.64 -42.30
N LEU A 315 30.62 -8.74 -42.94
CA LEU A 315 29.33 -8.78 -42.24
C LEU A 315 29.15 -10.11 -41.48
N GLU A 316 29.54 -11.23 -42.06
CA GLU A 316 29.55 -12.54 -41.40
C GLU A 316 30.49 -12.52 -40.17
N GLY A 317 31.65 -11.88 -40.27
CA GLY A 317 32.56 -11.67 -39.14
C GLY A 317 31.93 -10.85 -38.02
N LYS A 318 31.24 -9.76 -38.35
CA LYS A 318 30.50 -8.93 -37.38
C LYS A 318 29.33 -9.68 -36.74
N VAL A 319 28.60 -10.48 -37.50
CA VAL A 319 27.51 -11.33 -36.98
C VAL A 319 28.07 -12.38 -36.01
N HIS A 320 29.24 -12.95 -36.32
CA HIS A 320 29.89 -13.89 -35.42
C HIS A 320 30.33 -13.23 -34.10
N GLU A 321 30.93 -12.03 -34.16
CA GLU A 321 31.31 -11.25 -32.97
C GLU A 321 30.09 -10.88 -32.11
N LEU A 322 28.98 -10.46 -32.74
CA LEU A 322 27.72 -10.19 -32.06
C LEU A 322 27.16 -11.43 -31.35
N ASN A 323 27.21 -12.59 -32.00
CA ASN A 323 26.74 -13.84 -31.40
C ASN A 323 27.57 -14.22 -30.16
N GLN A 324 28.90 -14.07 -30.21
CA GLN A 324 29.75 -14.31 -29.03
C GLN A 324 29.44 -13.35 -27.88
N LEU A 325 29.22 -12.06 -28.17
CA LEU A 325 28.82 -11.06 -27.17
C LEU A 325 27.45 -11.37 -26.57
N LEU A 326 26.52 -11.87 -27.38
CA LEU A 326 25.18 -12.26 -26.94
C LEU A 326 25.24 -13.45 -25.98
N THR A 327 26.00 -14.51 -26.32
CA THR A 327 26.23 -15.64 -25.41
C THR A 327 26.90 -15.22 -24.10
N TYR A 328 27.93 -14.37 -24.16
CA TYR A 328 28.57 -13.85 -22.95
C TYR A 328 27.60 -13.05 -22.07
N ARG A 329 26.74 -12.22 -22.69
CA ARG A 329 25.71 -11.47 -21.97
C ARG A 329 24.70 -12.39 -21.28
N GLU A 330 24.27 -13.45 -21.95
CA GLU A 330 23.38 -14.46 -21.38
C GLU A 330 24.01 -15.16 -20.16
N ASP A 331 25.27 -15.56 -20.26
CA ASP A 331 26.00 -16.18 -19.13
C ASP A 331 26.15 -15.23 -17.93
N VAL A 332 26.43 -13.96 -18.18
CA VAL A 332 26.52 -12.93 -17.13
C VAL A 332 25.15 -12.72 -16.48
N ILE A 333 24.07 -12.64 -17.26
CA ILE A 333 22.71 -12.52 -16.74
C ILE A 333 22.36 -13.74 -15.86
N LEU A 334 22.67 -14.96 -16.33
CA LEU A 334 22.44 -16.18 -15.56
C LEU A 334 23.24 -16.19 -14.24
N ARG A 335 24.50 -15.76 -14.26
CA ARG A 335 25.32 -15.67 -13.06
C ARG A 335 24.80 -14.61 -12.07
N ILE A 336 24.35 -13.46 -12.57
CA ILE A 336 23.71 -12.43 -11.74
C ILE A 336 22.42 -12.97 -11.13
N TYR A 337 21.58 -13.65 -11.93
CA TYR A 337 20.33 -14.23 -11.46
C TYR A 337 20.55 -15.27 -10.34
N GLN A 338 21.53 -16.17 -10.52
CA GLN A 338 21.91 -17.14 -9.49
C GLN A 338 22.42 -16.46 -8.21
N GLU A 339 23.18 -15.37 -8.32
CA GLU A 339 23.69 -14.63 -7.17
C GLU A 339 22.57 -13.89 -6.42
N ILE A 340 21.61 -13.31 -7.15
CA ILE A 340 20.40 -12.71 -6.57
C ILE A 340 19.62 -13.78 -5.81
N GLN A 341 19.41 -14.95 -6.40
CA GLN A 341 18.68 -16.05 -5.76
C GLN A 341 19.36 -16.50 -4.46
N LYS A 342 20.69 -16.68 -4.47
CA LYS A 342 21.46 -17.03 -3.26
C LYS A 342 21.33 -15.98 -2.17
N LYS A 343 21.34 -14.70 -2.53
CA LYS A 343 21.20 -13.59 -1.56
C LYS A 343 19.78 -13.51 -1.01
N ALA A 344 18.76 -13.73 -1.83
CA ALA A 344 17.37 -13.77 -1.40
C ALA A 344 17.13 -14.88 -0.36
N SER A 345 17.63 -16.10 -0.62
CA SER A 345 17.50 -17.21 0.35
C SER A 345 18.22 -16.94 1.68
N ARG A 346 19.37 -16.24 1.65
CA ARG A 346 20.07 -15.84 2.89
C ARG A 346 19.31 -14.77 3.67
N LEU A 347 18.67 -13.84 2.96
CA LEU A 347 17.86 -12.79 3.58
C LEU A 347 16.64 -13.39 4.30
N GLU A 348 15.93 -14.31 3.63
CA GLU A 348 14.79 -15.02 4.22
C GLU A 348 15.16 -15.77 5.50
N ALA A 349 16.30 -16.48 5.50
CA ALA A 349 16.81 -17.14 6.70
C ALA A 349 17.08 -16.17 7.87
N ALA A 350 17.67 -15.00 7.58
CA ALA A 350 17.92 -13.97 8.58
C ALA A 350 16.63 -13.33 9.11
N GLU A 351 15.59 -13.18 8.27
CA GLU A 351 14.28 -12.67 8.67
C GLU A 351 13.54 -13.63 9.60
N VAL A 352 13.65 -14.94 9.36
CA VAL A 352 13.12 -15.99 10.24
C VAL A 352 13.83 -15.95 11.61
N GLU A 353 15.16 -15.84 11.62
CA GLU A 353 15.93 -15.71 12.86
C GLU A 353 15.56 -14.44 13.64
N ARG A 354 15.45 -13.30 12.96
CA ARG A 354 15.00 -12.04 13.56
C ARG A 354 13.60 -12.18 14.19
N SER A 355 12.68 -12.85 13.50
CA SER A 355 11.32 -13.08 13.99
C SER A 355 11.30 -13.99 15.22
N SER A 356 12.11 -15.05 15.22
CA SER A 356 12.30 -15.93 16.39
C SER A 356 12.84 -15.17 17.60
N LEU A 357 13.90 -14.38 17.42
CA LEU A 357 14.47 -13.55 18.49
C LEU A 357 13.45 -12.52 19.01
N SER A 358 12.68 -11.90 18.11
CA SER A 358 11.61 -10.96 18.49
C SER A 358 10.52 -11.61 19.34
N ALA A 359 10.14 -12.85 18.99
CA ALA A 359 9.20 -13.63 19.79
C ALA A 359 9.76 -13.96 21.18
N GLN A 360 11.04 -14.38 21.27
CA GLN A 360 11.72 -14.64 22.53
C GLN A 360 11.77 -13.39 23.42
N VAL A 361 12.13 -12.23 22.86
CA VAL A 361 12.13 -10.94 23.59
C VAL A 361 10.73 -10.59 24.09
N SER A 362 9.68 -10.87 23.30
CA SER A 362 8.30 -10.60 23.69
C SER A 362 7.84 -11.51 24.84
N ILE A 363 8.26 -12.77 24.84
CA ILE A 363 8.01 -13.72 25.95
C ILE A 363 8.72 -13.23 27.21
N LEU A 364 10.02 -12.91 27.13
CA LEU A 364 10.80 -12.41 28.26
C LEU A 364 10.23 -11.11 28.84
N LYS A 365 9.74 -10.20 27.99
CA LYS A 365 9.04 -8.98 28.44
C LYS A 365 7.75 -9.32 29.20
N ARG A 366 6.99 -10.30 28.73
CA ARG A 366 5.74 -10.75 29.37
C ARG A 366 6.02 -11.41 30.73
N GLU A 367 7.05 -12.23 30.82
CA GLU A 367 7.51 -12.85 32.07
C GLU A 367 8.00 -11.79 33.05
N LEU A 368 8.79 -10.81 32.59
CA LEU A 368 9.21 -9.66 33.39
C LEU A 368 8.02 -8.86 33.93
N SER A 369 6.98 -8.62 33.13
CA SER A 369 5.76 -7.96 33.62
C SER A 369 5.00 -8.83 34.63
N ALA A 370 4.87 -10.14 34.38
CA ALA A 370 4.20 -11.06 35.30
C ALA A 370 4.92 -11.15 36.66
N CYS A 371 6.25 -11.20 36.67
CA CYS A 371 7.05 -11.15 37.89
C CYS A 371 6.92 -9.80 38.63
N ARG A 372 6.63 -8.71 37.91
CA ARG A 372 6.41 -7.38 38.50
C ARG A 372 5.03 -7.25 39.15
N ASP A 373 4.02 -7.90 38.56
CA ASP A 373 2.65 -7.91 39.07
C ASP A 373 2.47 -8.89 40.25
N ASP A 374 3.17 -10.03 40.25
CA ASP A 374 3.18 -10.98 41.38
C ASP A 374 3.92 -10.45 42.64
N GLY A 375 4.78 -9.45 42.48
CA GLY A 375 5.49 -8.78 43.59
C GLY A 375 4.59 -7.86 44.45
N GLY A 376 3.37 -7.56 44.01
CA GLY A 376 2.47 -6.61 44.68
C GLY A 376 1.55 -7.20 45.76
N SER A 377 1.38 -8.53 45.83
CA SER A 377 0.28 -9.16 46.60
C SER A 377 0.67 -10.22 47.64
N ARG A 378 1.97 -10.42 47.93
CA ARG A 378 2.38 -11.31 49.04
C ARG A 378 3.32 -10.62 50.02
N GLY A 379 2.72 -9.97 51.01
CA GLY A 379 3.43 -9.53 52.20
C GLY A 379 4.02 -10.71 52.99
N GLY A 380 5.29 -10.56 53.35
CA GLY A 380 5.86 -11.08 54.60
C GLY A 380 6.41 -12.50 54.59
N ARG A 381 7.71 -12.64 54.28
CA ARG A 381 8.70 -13.27 55.19
C ARG A 381 10.10 -12.75 54.87
N ARG A 382 10.75 -12.18 55.88
CA ARG A 382 12.21 -11.98 55.91
C ARG A 382 12.88 -13.34 56.06
N TYR A 383 13.86 -13.63 55.21
CA TYR A 383 15.11 -14.40 55.42
C TYR A 383 15.61 -14.93 54.06
N ASN A 384 16.10 -14.02 53.21
CA ASN A 384 17.35 -14.17 52.42
C ASN A 384 17.55 -12.86 51.66
N ASP A 385 18.36 -11.97 52.23
CA ASP A 385 18.51 -10.58 51.84
C ASP A 385 19.65 -10.46 50.82
N GLY A 386 19.38 -10.88 49.59
CA GLY A 386 20.36 -10.86 48.51
C GLY A 386 19.66 -10.97 47.16
N TYR A 387 20.11 -10.16 46.21
CA TYR A 387 19.73 -10.39 44.83
C TYR A 387 20.34 -11.73 44.39
N PRO A 388 19.77 -12.44 43.40
CA PRO A 388 20.42 -13.59 42.79
C PRO A 388 21.92 -13.33 42.53
N PRO A 389 22.83 -14.29 42.74
CA PRO A 389 24.28 -14.08 42.68
C PRO A 389 24.76 -13.39 41.39
N GLU A 390 24.10 -13.67 40.27
CA GLU A 390 24.39 -13.06 38.96
C GLU A 390 24.06 -11.56 38.95
N ILE A 391 23.00 -11.16 39.65
CA ILE A 391 22.58 -9.77 39.82
C ILE A 391 23.50 -9.07 40.83
N GLU A 392 23.95 -9.74 41.88
CA GLU A 392 24.93 -9.16 42.82
C GLU A 392 26.29 -8.93 42.14
N ILE A 393 26.76 -9.87 41.33
CA ILE A 393 27.98 -9.73 40.53
C ILE A 393 27.84 -8.56 39.55
N GLU A 394 26.70 -8.44 38.88
CA GLU A 394 26.46 -7.34 37.94
C GLU A 394 26.33 -5.98 38.66
N ILE A 395 25.69 -5.92 39.82
CA ILE A 395 25.64 -4.72 40.67
C ILE A 395 27.05 -4.31 41.11
N GLU A 396 27.87 -5.26 41.56
CA GLU A 396 29.24 -4.97 42.00
C GLU A 396 30.14 -4.56 40.83
N ARG A 397 29.95 -5.15 39.65
CA ARG A 397 30.61 -4.73 38.42
C ARG A 397 30.21 -3.31 38.00
N LEU A 398 28.92 -2.96 38.11
CA LEU A 398 28.42 -1.62 37.82
C LEU A 398 28.89 -0.60 38.85
N ARG A 399 28.97 -0.96 40.14
CA ARG A 399 29.59 -0.12 41.20
C ARG A 399 31.06 0.12 40.89
N GLY A 400 31.83 -0.92 40.55
CA GLY A 400 33.22 -0.78 40.14
C GLY A 400 33.41 0.06 38.86
N LYS A 401 32.46 0.02 37.92
CA LYS A 401 32.47 0.92 36.75
C LYS A 401 32.20 2.37 37.15
N ARG A 402 31.16 2.60 37.95
CA ARG A 402 30.80 3.91 38.50
C ARG A 402 31.96 4.53 39.28
N ASP A 403 32.65 3.74 40.10
CA ASP A 403 33.75 4.25 40.94
C ASP A 403 34.98 4.60 40.09
N ARG A 404 35.30 3.80 39.06
CA ARG A 404 36.36 4.16 38.08
C ARG A 404 36.01 5.43 37.32
N GLU A 405 34.74 5.58 36.93
CA GLU A 405 34.26 6.76 36.22
C GLU A 405 34.27 8.01 37.12
N TYR A 406 33.88 7.86 38.39
CA TYR A 406 34.01 8.91 39.40
C TYR A 406 35.46 9.34 39.58
N GLN A 407 36.41 8.41 39.66
CA GLN A 407 37.83 8.73 39.77
C GLN A 407 38.38 9.40 38.50
N ARG A 408 37.93 9.01 37.30
CA ARG A 408 38.27 9.72 36.06
C ARG A 408 37.74 11.15 36.08
N ARG A 409 36.48 11.33 36.46
CA ARG A 409 35.84 12.64 36.56
C ARG A 409 36.57 13.54 37.55
N LYS A 410 36.95 13.00 38.71
CA LYS A 410 37.72 13.73 39.73
C LYS A 410 39.12 14.14 39.24
N ARG A 411 39.80 13.33 38.42
CA ARG A 411 41.08 13.72 37.81
C ARG A 411 40.89 14.81 36.75
N ALA A 412 39.89 14.66 35.89
CA ALA A 412 39.58 15.68 34.88
C ALA A 412 39.17 17.02 35.53
N GLU A 413 38.44 16.99 36.64
CA GLU A 413 38.08 18.17 37.42
C GLU A 413 39.32 18.84 38.02
N ALA A 414 40.25 18.06 38.60
CA ALA A 414 41.52 18.60 39.10
C ALA A 414 42.41 19.17 37.98
N GLU A 415 42.44 18.55 36.80
CA GLU A 415 43.14 19.07 35.61
C GLU A 415 42.51 20.39 35.11
N MET A 416 41.17 20.53 35.18
CA MET A 416 40.50 21.79 34.86
C MET A 416 40.82 22.88 35.89
N ASP A 417 40.82 22.56 37.18
CA ASP A 417 41.19 23.51 38.24
C ASP A 417 42.65 23.99 38.08
N GLU A 418 43.56 23.09 37.69
CA GLU A 418 44.96 23.41 37.42
C GLU A 418 45.10 24.32 36.19
N MET A 419 44.39 24.00 35.10
CA MET A 419 44.33 24.86 33.91
C MET A 419 43.72 26.24 34.20
N GLU A 420 42.72 26.32 35.10
CA GLU A 420 42.12 27.59 35.52
C GLU A 420 43.09 28.41 36.39
N ALA A 421 43.89 27.76 37.23
CA ALA A 421 44.96 28.39 37.98
C ALA A 421 46.07 28.94 37.06
N GLU A 422 46.51 28.14 36.07
CA GLU A 422 47.48 28.58 35.05
C GLU A 422 46.94 29.77 34.23
N LEU A 423 45.66 29.72 33.84
CA LEU A 423 45.01 30.81 33.13
C LEU A 423 45.00 32.10 33.96
N ASN A 424 44.74 32.01 35.26
CA ASN A 424 44.77 33.16 36.16
C ASN A 424 46.20 33.69 36.37
N GLU A 425 47.20 32.82 36.45
CA GLU A 425 48.61 33.24 36.51
C GLU A 425 49.04 33.96 35.23
N VAL A 426 48.62 33.47 34.05
CA VAL A 426 48.88 34.13 32.76
C VAL A 426 48.19 35.49 32.69
N LYS A 427 46.95 35.61 33.18
CA LYS A 427 46.24 36.90 33.26
C LYS A 427 46.96 37.89 34.17
N GLU A 428 47.43 37.46 35.34
CA GLU A 428 48.21 38.32 36.25
C GLU A 428 49.55 38.73 35.64
N LYS A 429 50.24 37.82 34.92
CA LYS A 429 51.46 38.16 34.17
C LYS A 429 51.18 39.16 33.06
N MET A 430 50.09 39.00 32.31
CA MET A 430 49.67 39.98 31.29
C MET A 430 49.37 41.34 31.92
N LYS A 431 48.63 41.36 33.03
CA LYS A 431 48.33 42.59 33.76
C LYS A 431 49.58 43.29 34.28
N LYS A 432 50.55 42.55 34.82
CA LYS A 432 51.86 43.11 35.22
C LYS A 432 52.63 43.67 34.03
N LEU A 433 52.65 42.97 32.90
CA LEU A 433 53.29 43.49 31.67
C LEU A 433 52.57 44.74 31.15
N GLU A 434 51.24 44.81 31.26
CA GLU A 434 50.46 46.01 30.92
C GLU A 434 50.77 47.18 31.86
N GLU A 435 50.90 46.92 33.16
CA GLU A 435 51.31 47.90 34.18
C GLU A 435 52.76 48.37 33.97
N GLU A 436 53.70 47.46 33.69
CA GLU A 436 55.10 47.78 33.34
C GLU A 436 55.19 48.60 32.03
N MET A 437 54.37 48.26 31.03
CA MET A 437 54.25 49.05 29.80
C MET A 437 53.65 50.43 30.05
N ALA A 438 52.71 50.57 30.99
CA ALA A 438 52.15 51.84 31.41
C ALA A 438 53.15 52.70 32.22
N GLU A 439 53.97 52.09 33.08
CA GLU A 439 55.07 52.76 33.78
C GLU A 439 56.17 53.22 32.81
N MET A 440 56.54 52.39 31.83
CA MET A 440 57.46 52.74 30.74
C MET A 440 56.92 53.87 29.86
N ALA A 441 55.59 53.99 29.71
CA ALA A 441 54.95 55.12 29.04
C ALA A 441 54.95 56.42 29.88
N SER A 442 55.14 56.33 31.20
CA SER A 442 55.24 57.48 32.13
C SER A 442 56.68 58.00 32.32
N ALA A 443 57.69 57.27 31.84
CA ALA A 443 59.08 57.72 31.84
C ALA A 443 59.29 58.95 30.93
N PRO A 444 60.22 59.87 31.24
CA PRO A 444 60.44 61.07 30.43
C PRO A 444 60.82 60.64 29.00
N LYS A 445 60.02 61.07 28.02
CA LYS A 445 60.25 60.76 26.60
C LYS A 445 61.68 61.11 26.21
N PRO A 446 62.46 60.17 25.63
CA PRO A 446 63.76 60.52 25.08
C PRO A 446 63.57 61.50 23.92
N VAL A 447 64.43 62.51 23.91
CA VAL A 447 64.50 63.55 22.89
C VAL A 447 64.60 62.91 21.51
N ILE A 448 63.56 63.11 20.70
CA ILE A 448 63.51 62.69 19.29
C ILE A 448 64.70 63.31 18.58
N HIS A 449 65.70 62.49 18.26
CA HIS A 449 66.67 62.83 17.24
C HIS A 449 65.95 62.80 15.90
N ALA A 450 66.18 63.82 15.07
CA ALA A 450 65.57 63.93 13.75
C ALA A 450 65.81 62.63 12.96
N GLY A 451 64.75 61.81 12.87
CA GLY A 451 64.81 60.49 12.27
C GLY A 451 65.17 60.56 10.80
N ASP A 452 66.05 59.65 10.41
CA ASP A 452 66.51 59.37 9.05
C ASP A 452 65.29 59.28 8.10
N PRO A 453 65.30 59.89 6.90
CA PRO A 453 64.19 59.82 5.93
C PRO A 453 63.65 58.40 5.66
N ALA A 454 64.49 57.38 5.82
CA ALA A 454 64.10 55.97 5.70
C ALA A 454 63.06 55.52 6.75
N ASP A 455 63.18 55.98 8.00
CA ASP A 455 62.24 55.60 9.06
C ASP A 455 60.88 56.27 8.87
N LYS A 456 60.87 57.52 8.40
CA LYS A 456 59.62 58.21 8.04
C LYS A 456 58.91 57.54 6.88
N ALA A 457 59.66 57.07 5.87
CA ALA A 457 59.11 56.32 4.75
C ALA A 457 58.50 54.99 5.22
N ARG A 458 59.20 54.25 6.09
CA ARG A 458 58.72 52.99 6.64
C ARG A 458 57.46 53.16 7.51
N ILE A 459 57.40 54.22 8.31
CA ILE A 459 56.20 54.54 9.11
C ILE A 459 55.01 54.87 8.18
N ALA A 460 55.23 55.65 7.11
CA ALA A 460 54.17 55.97 6.15
C ALA A 460 53.66 54.71 5.41
N GLU A 461 54.57 53.81 5.03
CA GLU A 461 54.22 52.53 4.42
C GLU A 461 53.41 51.64 5.38
N LEU A 462 53.85 51.51 6.63
CA LEU A 462 53.11 50.78 7.66
C LEU A 462 51.73 51.40 7.91
N GLN A 463 51.60 52.73 7.93
CA GLN A 463 50.31 53.40 8.04
C GLN A 463 49.39 53.12 6.83
N ALA A 464 49.94 53.06 5.62
CA ALA A 464 49.18 52.69 4.42
C ALA A 464 48.70 51.23 4.51
N THR A 465 49.56 50.29 4.91
CA THR A 465 49.16 48.88 5.08
C THR A 465 48.08 48.70 6.15
N VAL A 466 48.17 49.40 7.28
CA VAL A 466 47.14 49.37 8.33
C VAL A 466 45.81 49.93 7.81
N THR A 467 45.84 50.98 7.00
CA THR A 467 44.64 51.57 6.40
C THR A 467 43.99 50.60 5.41
N GLN A 468 44.79 49.94 4.57
CA GLN A 468 44.29 48.90 3.65
C GLN A 468 43.68 47.72 4.41
N LEU A 469 44.35 47.21 5.44
CA LEU A 469 43.83 46.11 6.27
C LEU A 469 42.52 46.46 6.98
N ARG A 470 42.30 47.74 7.31
CA ARG A 470 41.03 48.22 7.86
C ARG A 470 39.91 48.19 6.82
N MET A 471 40.19 48.65 5.60
CA MET A 471 39.23 48.59 4.49
C MET A 471 38.88 47.14 4.14
N ASP A 472 39.87 46.25 4.08
CA ASP A 472 39.65 44.82 3.79
C ASP A 472 38.82 44.14 4.89
N ASN A 473 39.05 44.48 6.16
CA ASN A 473 38.23 43.97 7.26
C ASN A 473 36.78 44.48 7.18
N GLU A 474 36.57 45.73 6.80
CA GLU A 474 35.22 46.28 6.64
C GLU A 474 34.48 45.59 5.49
N ALA A 475 35.15 45.37 4.36
CA ALA A 475 34.58 44.61 3.24
C ALA A 475 34.18 43.18 3.65
N LYS A 476 35.06 42.47 4.36
CA LYS A 476 34.75 41.12 4.89
C LYS A 476 33.60 41.13 5.91
N ARG A 477 33.45 42.19 6.70
CA ARG A 477 32.32 42.35 7.62
C ARG A 477 31.00 42.54 6.87
N SER A 478 30.99 43.32 5.79
CA SER A 478 29.82 43.47 4.92
C SER A 478 29.44 42.15 4.27
N GLU A 479 30.41 41.39 3.73
CA GLU A 479 30.16 40.06 3.16
C GLU A 479 29.58 39.08 4.20
N LEU A 480 30.10 39.08 5.43
CA LEU A 480 29.54 38.27 6.51
C LEU A 480 28.11 38.65 6.88
N PHE A 481 27.76 39.95 6.82
CA PHE A 481 26.40 40.41 7.05
C PHE A 481 25.44 39.89 5.98
N ASP A 482 25.82 40.00 4.70
CA ASP A 482 25.01 39.48 3.58
C ASP A 482 24.83 37.96 3.66
N LEU A 483 25.89 37.23 4.03
CA LEU A 483 25.82 35.78 4.22
C LEU A 483 24.87 35.39 5.37
N ARG A 484 24.91 36.13 6.49
CA ARG A 484 23.97 35.91 7.60
C ARG A 484 22.54 36.20 7.17
N SER A 485 22.29 37.29 6.44
CA SER A 485 20.96 37.61 5.94
C SER A 485 20.40 36.52 5.01
N ARG A 486 21.23 35.99 4.08
CA ARG A 486 20.83 34.86 3.23
C ARG A 486 20.58 33.58 4.01
N PHE A 487 21.37 33.33 5.06
CA PHE A 487 21.16 32.19 5.95
C PHE A 487 19.82 32.30 6.68
N ASP A 488 19.49 33.46 7.23
CA ASP A 488 18.22 33.71 7.93
C ASP A 488 17.02 33.56 6.98
N GLU A 489 17.13 34.04 5.74
CA GLU A 489 16.12 33.85 4.70
C GLU A 489 15.92 32.36 4.39
N LYS A 490 17.01 31.61 4.21
CA LYS A 490 16.96 30.16 3.96
C LYS A 490 16.40 29.38 5.14
N SER A 491 16.73 29.77 6.36
CA SER A 491 16.15 29.19 7.57
C SER A 491 14.65 29.42 7.65
N SER A 492 14.20 30.64 7.31
CA SER A 492 12.76 30.97 7.26
C SER A 492 12.00 30.17 6.19
N GLN A 493 12.62 29.95 5.01
CA GLN A 493 12.07 29.08 3.96
C GLN A 493 11.96 27.62 4.42
N LEU A 494 12.94 27.14 5.20
CA LEU A 494 12.90 25.78 5.75
C LEU A 494 11.76 25.62 6.77
N ASP A 495 11.54 26.63 7.61
CA ASP A 495 10.43 26.64 8.57
C ASP A 495 9.06 26.64 7.87
N SER A 496 8.90 27.41 6.78
CA SER A 496 7.67 27.38 5.99
C SER A 496 7.44 26.01 5.36
N PHE A 497 8.46 25.40 4.74
CA PHE A 497 8.33 24.05 4.18
C PHE A 497 8.04 22.98 5.23
N SER A 498 8.64 23.09 6.42
CA SER A 498 8.34 22.20 7.55
C SER A 498 6.86 22.31 7.97
N SER A 499 6.31 23.52 7.98
CA SER A 499 4.89 23.75 8.29
C SER A 499 3.95 23.17 7.22
N GLU A 500 4.29 23.34 5.94
CA GLU A 500 3.53 22.77 4.81
C GLU A 500 3.60 21.24 4.77
N MET A 501 4.75 20.66 5.14
CA MET A 501 4.89 19.21 5.24
C MET A 501 3.97 18.66 6.33
N LYS A 502 3.91 19.31 7.50
CA LYS A 502 2.99 18.92 8.59
C LYS A 502 1.52 19.03 8.19
N THR A 503 1.13 20.01 7.38
CA THR A 503 -0.26 20.13 6.91
C THR A 503 -0.60 19.05 5.89
N LYS A 504 0.31 18.76 4.94
CA LYS A 504 0.13 17.65 3.99
C LYS A 504 0.08 16.29 4.66
N GLU A 505 0.91 16.06 5.68
CA GLU A 505 0.90 14.82 6.47
C GLU A 505 -0.46 14.62 7.17
N ARG A 506 -1.05 15.68 7.74
CA ARG A 506 -2.41 15.61 8.30
C ARG A 506 -3.45 15.27 7.23
N GLN A 507 -3.39 15.90 6.05
CA GLN A 507 -4.31 15.60 4.95
C GLN A 507 -4.21 14.15 4.48
N VAL A 508 -3.00 13.59 4.40
CA VAL A 508 -2.79 12.17 4.06
C VAL A 508 -3.40 11.26 5.12
N ASN A 509 -3.26 11.59 6.41
CA ASN A 509 -3.87 10.82 7.50
C ASN A 509 -5.40 10.86 7.44
N ASP A 510 -5.99 12.02 7.17
CA ASP A 510 -7.44 12.19 7.04
C ASP A 510 -7.98 11.39 5.85
N LEU A 511 -7.33 11.47 4.69
CA LEU A 511 -7.70 10.69 3.49
C LEU A 511 -7.53 9.17 3.72
N SER A 512 -6.49 8.76 4.46
CA SER A 512 -6.27 7.35 4.81
C SER A 512 -7.37 6.82 5.74
N ALA A 513 -7.82 7.64 6.70
CA ALA A 513 -8.94 7.32 7.56
C ALA A 513 -10.25 7.22 6.76
N GLU A 514 -10.51 8.15 5.84
CA GLU A 514 -11.68 8.10 4.96
C GLU A 514 -11.68 6.82 4.11
N LEU A 515 -10.53 6.47 3.51
CA LEU A 515 -10.38 5.24 2.74
C LEU A 515 -10.65 3.97 3.57
N ALA A 516 -10.18 3.93 4.81
CA ALA A 516 -10.48 2.83 5.74
C ALA A 516 -11.99 2.72 6.03
N THR A 517 -12.67 3.85 6.26
CA THR A 517 -14.13 3.84 6.46
C THR A 517 -14.89 3.37 5.23
N LYS A 518 -14.49 3.81 4.02
CA LYS A 518 -15.11 3.39 2.76
C LYS A 518 -14.88 1.91 2.47
N THR A 519 -13.70 1.39 2.79
CA THR A 519 -13.39 -0.04 2.69
C THR A 519 -14.29 -0.86 3.59
N SER A 520 -14.49 -0.44 4.84
CA SER A 520 -15.41 -1.10 5.78
C SER A 520 -16.87 -1.05 5.33
N GLN A 521 -17.33 0.09 4.79
CA GLN A 521 -18.68 0.22 4.22
C GLN A 521 -18.89 -0.74 3.05
N LEU A 522 -17.91 -0.88 2.17
CA LEU A 522 -17.96 -1.79 1.03
C LEU A 522 -18.00 -3.26 1.48
N GLU A 523 -17.20 -3.63 2.49
CA GLU A 523 -17.23 -4.97 3.05
C GLU A 523 -18.60 -5.33 3.66
N GLN A 524 -19.24 -4.36 4.33
CA GLN A 524 -20.59 -4.54 4.87
C GLN A 524 -21.63 -4.72 3.76
N ALA A 525 -21.60 -3.88 2.72
CA ALA A 525 -22.50 -4.00 1.58
C ALA A 525 -22.34 -5.35 0.85
N ASN A 526 -21.10 -5.85 0.73
CA ASN A 526 -20.84 -7.18 0.15
C ASN A 526 -21.45 -8.31 1.01
N LYS A 527 -21.39 -8.22 2.33
CA LYS A 527 -22.04 -9.20 3.23
C LYS A 527 -23.56 -9.20 3.07
N GLU A 528 -24.17 -8.03 2.93
CA GLU A 528 -25.61 -7.89 2.69
C GLU A 528 -26.03 -8.43 1.32
N LEU A 529 -25.25 -8.14 0.27
CA LEU A 529 -25.47 -8.68 -1.07
C LEU A 529 -25.43 -10.22 -1.07
N GLU A 530 -24.46 -10.81 -0.37
CA GLU A 530 -24.33 -12.26 -0.29
C GLU A 530 -25.49 -12.90 0.49
N ALA A 531 -25.97 -12.24 1.55
CA ALA A 531 -27.16 -12.67 2.26
C ALA A 531 -28.43 -12.66 1.37
N VAL A 532 -28.56 -11.65 0.50
CA VAL A 532 -29.66 -11.58 -0.49
C VAL A 532 -29.54 -12.69 -1.52
N ARG A 533 -28.33 -12.94 -2.06
CA ARG A 533 -28.10 -14.05 -3.00
C ARG A 533 -28.49 -15.40 -2.43
N LEU A 534 -28.10 -15.69 -1.19
CA LEU A 534 -28.48 -16.94 -0.51
C LEU A 534 -30.00 -17.07 -0.33
N ARG A 535 -30.70 -15.96 -0.07
CA ARG A 535 -32.17 -15.94 0.04
C ARG A 535 -32.83 -16.24 -1.31
N VAL A 536 -32.32 -15.65 -2.40
CA VAL A 536 -32.82 -15.92 -3.76
C VAL A 536 -32.61 -17.38 -4.16
N VAL A 537 -31.43 -17.94 -3.88
CA VAL A 537 -31.15 -19.37 -4.13
C VAL A 537 -32.13 -20.26 -3.37
N ARG A 538 -32.38 -19.97 -2.09
CA ARG A 538 -33.35 -20.73 -1.28
C ARG A 538 -34.77 -20.64 -1.86
N GLY A 539 -35.21 -19.44 -2.22
CA GLY A 539 -36.51 -19.24 -2.87
C GLY A 539 -36.63 -19.98 -4.21
N GLY A 540 -35.55 -20.01 -5.01
CA GLY A 540 -35.47 -20.80 -6.24
C GLY A 540 -35.70 -22.30 -6.01
N VAL A 541 -34.98 -22.88 -5.04
CA VAL A 541 -35.14 -24.30 -4.66
C VAL A 541 -36.57 -24.60 -4.19
N GLU A 542 -37.18 -23.69 -3.42
CA GLU A 542 -38.57 -23.83 -3.00
C GLU A 542 -39.51 -23.80 -4.21
N THR A 543 -39.34 -22.88 -5.16
CA THR A 543 -40.18 -22.84 -6.37
C THR A 543 -40.07 -24.10 -7.23
N GLU A 544 -38.87 -24.67 -7.38
CA GLU A 544 -38.67 -25.94 -8.08
C GLU A 544 -39.39 -27.11 -7.40
N ARG A 545 -39.36 -27.15 -6.06
CA ARG A 545 -40.10 -28.13 -5.28
C ARG A 545 -41.62 -28.00 -5.51
N TRP A 546 -42.16 -26.79 -5.41
CA TRP A 546 -43.59 -26.55 -5.63
C TRP A 546 -44.03 -26.89 -7.06
N GLN A 547 -43.17 -26.63 -8.04
CA GLN A 547 -43.43 -27.01 -9.43
C GLN A 547 -43.48 -28.54 -9.60
N THR A 548 -42.60 -29.26 -8.91
CA THR A 548 -42.59 -30.73 -8.89
C THR A 548 -43.87 -31.29 -8.26
N ASP A 549 -44.27 -30.74 -7.11
CA ASP A 549 -45.51 -31.12 -6.42
C ASP A 549 -46.74 -30.86 -7.30
N LEU A 550 -46.80 -29.71 -7.97
CA LEU A 550 -47.88 -29.36 -8.90
C LEU A 550 -47.95 -30.33 -10.09
N ASN A 551 -46.81 -30.73 -10.65
CA ASN A 551 -46.75 -31.71 -11.73
C ASN A 551 -47.22 -33.10 -11.28
N SER A 552 -46.89 -33.50 -10.05
CA SER A 552 -47.40 -34.73 -9.43
C SER A 552 -48.93 -34.69 -9.34
N VAL A 553 -49.50 -33.60 -8.80
CA VAL A 553 -50.95 -33.41 -8.69
C VAL A 553 -51.66 -33.39 -10.05
N ARG A 554 -51.05 -32.77 -11.08
CA ARG A 554 -51.60 -32.81 -12.45
C ARG A 554 -51.63 -34.24 -12.99
N THR A 555 -50.61 -35.03 -12.72
CA THR A 555 -50.51 -36.42 -13.16
C THR A 555 -51.57 -37.29 -12.48
N THR A 556 -51.74 -37.15 -11.16
CA THR A 556 -52.78 -37.87 -10.42
C THR A 556 -54.19 -37.46 -10.85
N ASN A 557 -54.46 -36.16 -11.07
CA ASN A 557 -55.75 -35.71 -11.61
C ASN A 557 -56.05 -36.29 -13.00
N ARG A 558 -55.05 -36.41 -13.87
CA ARG A 558 -55.23 -37.03 -15.20
C ARG A 558 -55.64 -38.50 -15.07
N PHE A 559 -55.01 -39.23 -14.16
CA PHE A 559 -55.34 -40.62 -13.87
C PHE A 559 -56.76 -40.78 -13.30
N LEU A 560 -57.15 -39.94 -12.33
CA LEU A 560 -58.51 -39.95 -11.78
C LEU A 560 -59.57 -39.58 -12.82
N ALA A 561 -59.29 -38.62 -13.70
CA ALA A 561 -60.17 -38.28 -14.80
C ALA A 561 -60.36 -39.45 -15.79
N GLN A 562 -59.29 -40.19 -16.09
CA GLN A 562 -59.37 -41.41 -16.90
C GLN A 562 -60.27 -42.47 -16.22
N GLN A 563 -60.06 -42.76 -14.94
CA GLN A 563 -60.91 -43.70 -14.20
C GLN A 563 -62.38 -43.26 -14.18
N THR A 564 -62.64 -41.96 -14.01
CA THR A 564 -64.01 -41.41 -14.01
C THR A 564 -64.68 -41.61 -15.37
N ASN A 565 -63.95 -41.41 -16.46
CA ASN A 565 -64.48 -41.63 -17.81
C ASN A 565 -64.77 -43.12 -18.07
N GLU A 566 -63.87 -44.02 -17.66
CA GLU A 566 -64.10 -45.48 -17.76
C GLU A 566 -65.35 -45.91 -16.96
N LEU A 567 -65.54 -45.38 -15.75
CA LEU A 567 -66.73 -45.66 -14.95
C LEU A 567 -68.00 -45.11 -15.61
N ARG A 568 -67.95 -43.92 -16.21
CA ARG A 568 -69.08 -43.33 -16.94
C ARG A 568 -69.46 -44.18 -18.17
N GLU A 569 -68.48 -44.67 -18.91
CA GLU A 569 -68.71 -45.59 -20.04
C GLU A 569 -69.34 -46.91 -19.58
N ARG A 570 -68.84 -47.49 -18.48
CA ARG A 570 -69.45 -48.69 -17.87
C ARG A 570 -70.89 -48.44 -17.46
N LEU A 571 -71.16 -47.32 -16.79
CA LEU A 571 -72.52 -46.94 -16.38
C LEU A 571 -73.44 -46.83 -17.60
N SER A 572 -73.03 -46.11 -18.64
CA SER A 572 -73.80 -45.96 -19.88
C SER A 572 -74.09 -47.31 -20.54
N SER A 573 -73.11 -48.22 -20.56
CA SER A 573 -73.32 -49.59 -21.04
C SER A 573 -74.35 -50.34 -20.19
N THR A 574 -74.29 -50.23 -18.86
CA THR A 574 -75.27 -50.90 -17.98
C THR A 574 -76.67 -50.31 -18.12
N GLU A 575 -76.80 -49.00 -18.27
CA GLU A 575 -78.08 -48.32 -18.53
C GLU A 575 -78.69 -48.79 -19.85
N ALA A 576 -77.87 -48.93 -20.91
CA ALA A 576 -78.32 -49.46 -22.19
C ALA A 576 -78.80 -50.91 -22.09
N GLN A 577 -78.08 -51.76 -21.34
CA GLN A 577 -78.50 -53.14 -21.07
C GLN A 577 -79.81 -53.20 -20.28
N LEU A 578 -79.96 -52.34 -19.28
CA LEU A 578 -81.18 -52.25 -18.46
C LEU A 578 -82.38 -51.77 -19.29
N ALA A 579 -82.20 -50.77 -20.15
CA ALA A 579 -83.23 -50.32 -21.08
C ALA A 579 -83.65 -51.42 -22.07
N ALA A 580 -82.70 -52.23 -22.55
CA ALA A 580 -82.98 -53.39 -23.40
C ALA A 580 -83.78 -54.47 -22.64
N ALA A 581 -83.40 -54.77 -21.40
CA ALA A 581 -84.13 -55.71 -20.55
C ALA A 581 -85.55 -55.23 -20.24
N GLN A 582 -85.74 -53.94 -19.95
CA GLN A 582 -87.07 -53.34 -19.76
C GLN A 582 -87.95 -53.48 -21.00
N LYS A 583 -87.41 -53.24 -22.20
CA LYS A 583 -88.15 -53.46 -23.47
C LYS A 583 -88.60 -54.91 -23.63
N LEU A 584 -87.72 -55.87 -23.33
CA LEU A 584 -88.07 -57.31 -23.38
C LEU A 584 -89.18 -57.67 -22.39
N LEU A 585 -89.19 -57.05 -21.21
CA LEU A 585 -90.20 -57.30 -20.18
C LEU A 585 -91.57 -56.70 -20.55
N VAL A 586 -91.60 -55.52 -21.17
CA VAL A 586 -92.84 -54.93 -21.73
C VAL A 586 -93.39 -55.82 -22.84
N ALA A 587 -92.55 -56.30 -23.76
CA ALA A 587 -92.94 -57.22 -24.82
C ALA A 587 -93.48 -58.57 -24.29
N ALA A 588 -93.00 -59.03 -23.12
CA ALA A 588 -93.53 -60.22 -22.46
C ALA A 588 -94.92 -59.97 -21.84
N LYS A 589 -95.14 -58.80 -21.21
CA LYS A 589 -96.45 -58.40 -20.67
C LYS A 589 -97.52 -58.17 -21.75
N GLU A 590 -97.14 -57.65 -22.91
CA GLU A 590 -98.06 -57.48 -24.04
C GLU A 590 -98.51 -58.84 -24.63
N LYS A 591 -97.70 -59.91 -24.47
CA LYS A 591 -98.07 -61.28 -24.85
C LYS A 591 -99.04 -61.98 -23.89
N GLU A 592 -99.19 -61.51 -22.64
CA GLU A 592 -100.19 -62.03 -21.68
C GLU A 592 -101.60 -61.44 -21.91
N GLY A 593 -101.75 -60.43 -22.78
CA GLY A 593 -103.01 -59.74 -23.05
C GLY A 593 -103.95 -60.38 -24.09
N SER A 594 -103.62 -61.53 -24.67
CA SER A 594 -104.50 -62.22 -25.63
C SER A 594 -104.50 -63.73 -25.46
N VAL A 595 -105.61 -64.28 -24.93
CA VAL A 595 -106.38 -65.47 -25.38
C VAL A 595 -107.31 -65.98 -24.23
N PRO A 596 -108.53 -66.53 -24.52
CA PRO A 596 -109.60 -66.77 -23.53
C PRO A 596 -109.60 -68.18 -22.88
N LEU A 597 -110.30 -68.29 -21.73
CA LEU A 597 -110.48 -69.48 -20.89
C LEU A 597 -111.29 -70.64 -21.54
N CYS A 598 -110.89 -71.91 -21.30
CA CYS A 598 -111.57 -72.84 -20.37
C CYS A 598 -111.06 -74.32 -20.42
N ASN A 599 -110.70 -74.82 -19.22
CA ASN A 599 -110.75 -76.18 -18.65
C ASN A 599 -110.45 -77.48 -19.45
N GLY A 600 -109.46 -78.23 -18.93
CA GLY A 600 -109.32 -79.68 -19.06
C GLY A 600 -108.19 -80.21 -18.14
N VAL A 601 -108.56 -80.89 -17.06
CA VAL A 601 -107.69 -81.44 -16.00
C VAL A 601 -106.66 -82.42 -16.55
N SER A 602 -105.40 -82.29 -16.17
CA SER A 602 -104.44 -83.40 -16.01
C SER A 602 -103.33 -82.99 -15.04
N ASN A 603 -103.09 -83.86 -14.07
CA ASN A 603 -101.98 -83.78 -13.12
C ASN A 603 -100.65 -83.53 -13.84
N ASP A 604 -99.96 -82.44 -13.49
CA ASP A 604 -98.49 -82.34 -13.36
C ASP A 604 -98.11 -81.01 -12.67
N ASN A 605 -98.69 -80.80 -11.49
CA ASN A 605 -98.47 -79.65 -10.60
C ASN A 605 -97.15 -79.74 -9.80
N LYS A 606 -96.00 -80.04 -10.42
CA LYS A 606 -94.70 -80.06 -9.69
C LYS A 606 -93.51 -79.39 -10.38
N ASP A 607 -93.48 -79.27 -11.70
CA ASP A 607 -92.28 -78.74 -12.38
C ASP A 607 -92.33 -77.23 -12.69
N GLU A 608 -93.48 -76.66 -13.06
CA GLU A 608 -93.57 -75.19 -13.31
C GLU A 608 -93.50 -74.36 -12.02
N HIS A 609 -94.08 -74.83 -10.92
CA HIS A 609 -93.92 -74.16 -9.63
C HIS A 609 -92.49 -74.29 -9.08
N SER A 610 -91.76 -75.36 -9.41
CA SER A 610 -90.34 -75.53 -9.08
C SER A 610 -89.49 -74.48 -9.80
N ASP A 611 -89.71 -74.26 -11.10
CA ASP A 611 -88.92 -73.33 -11.89
C ASP A 611 -89.22 -71.86 -11.57
N GLU A 612 -90.49 -71.51 -11.30
CA GLU A 612 -90.84 -70.18 -10.78
C GLU A 612 -90.21 -69.93 -9.40
N THR A 613 -90.23 -70.94 -8.52
CA THR A 613 -89.65 -70.83 -7.16
C THR A 613 -88.12 -70.78 -7.20
N ASN A 614 -87.48 -71.51 -8.12
CA ASN A 614 -86.04 -71.45 -8.37
C ASN A 614 -85.64 -70.09 -8.97
N ARG A 615 -86.44 -69.53 -9.87
CA ARG A 615 -86.21 -68.23 -10.49
C ARG A 615 -86.40 -67.07 -9.51
N VAL A 616 -87.41 -67.15 -8.64
CA VAL A 616 -87.59 -66.21 -7.52
C VAL A 616 -86.45 -66.34 -6.51
N SER A 617 -85.99 -67.54 -6.21
CA SER A 617 -84.84 -67.77 -5.32
C SER A 617 -83.53 -67.23 -5.91
N GLN A 618 -83.34 -67.36 -7.22
CA GLN A 618 -82.19 -66.82 -7.93
C GLN A 618 -82.23 -65.28 -7.96
N LEU A 619 -83.38 -64.69 -8.24
CA LEU A 619 -83.56 -63.23 -8.19
C LEU A 619 -83.36 -62.67 -6.77
N LEU A 620 -83.79 -63.38 -5.73
CA LEU A 620 -83.52 -63.00 -4.34
C LEU A 620 -82.03 -63.10 -3.99
N SER A 621 -81.32 -64.10 -4.53
CA SER A 621 -79.86 -64.25 -4.39
C SER A 621 -79.11 -63.11 -5.08
N ASP A 622 -79.52 -62.76 -6.31
CA ASP A 622 -78.90 -61.70 -7.08
C ASP A 622 -79.21 -60.32 -6.49
N LEU A 623 -80.44 -60.08 -6.02
CA LEU A 623 -80.81 -58.87 -5.27
C LEU A 623 -80.00 -58.74 -3.98
N LYS A 624 -79.73 -59.85 -3.28
CA LYS A 624 -78.91 -59.86 -2.06
C LYS A 624 -77.45 -59.56 -2.38
N LYS A 625 -76.89 -60.11 -3.47
CA LYS A 625 -75.54 -59.77 -3.94
C LYS A 625 -75.43 -58.32 -4.37
N GLU A 626 -76.43 -57.80 -5.06
CA GLU A 626 -76.48 -56.42 -5.50
C GLU A 626 -76.59 -55.47 -4.30
N HIS A 627 -77.43 -55.78 -3.31
CA HIS A 627 -77.51 -55.04 -2.05
C HIS A 627 -76.19 -55.08 -1.26
N GLN A 628 -75.47 -56.20 -1.27
CA GLN A 628 -74.13 -56.29 -0.67
C GLN A 628 -73.10 -55.46 -1.43
N SER A 629 -73.14 -55.46 -2.77
CA SER A 629 -72.25 -54.66 -3.61
C SER A 629 -72.52 -53.16 -3.47
N SER A 630 -73.79 -52.78 -3.34
CA SER A 630 -74.25 -51.41 -3.11
C SER A 630 -73.85 -50.93 -1.72
N ALA A 631 -74.00 -51.78 -0.70
CA ALA A 631 -73.51 -51.49 0.65
C ALA A 631 -71.99 -51.29 0.68
N ALA A 632 -71.22 -52.15 -0.01
CA ALA A 632 -69.77 -52.00 -0.11
C ALA A 632 -69.36 -50.74 -0.88
N CYS A 633 -70.13 -50.34 -1.91
CA CYS A 633 -69.91 -49.09 -2.63
C CYS A 633 -70.22 -47.88 -1.74
N ALA A 634 -71.32 -47.92 -0.97
CA ALA A 634 -71.69 -46.88 -0.02
C ALA A 634 -70.62 -46.72 1.08
N GLU A 635 -70.07 -47.81 1.62
CA GLU A 635 -68.94 -47.78 2.56
C GLU A 635 -67.66 -47.19 1.95
N ARG A 636 -67.40 -47.48 0.67
CA ARG A 636 -66.24 -46.91 -0.03
C ARG A 636 -66.42 -45.40 -0.29
N CYS A 637 -67.64 -44.97 -0.61
CA CYS A 637 -67.98 -43.56 -0.73
C CYS A 637 -67.85 -42.83 0.62
N THR A 638 -68.33 -43.40 1.73
CA THR A 638 -68.17 -42.77 3.06
C THR A 638 -66.71 -42.69 3.48
N ALA A 639 -65.89 -43.70 3.17
CA ALA A 639 -64.44 -43.67 3.42
C ALA A 639 -63.73 -42.57 2.61
N LEU A 640 -64.06 -42.42 1.32
CA LEU A 640 -63.49 -41.38 0.47
C LEU A 640 -63.94 -39.97 0.90
N THR A 641 -65.19 -39.80 1.30
CA THR A 641 -65.68 -38.52 1.86
C THR A 641 -64.94 -38.16 3.13
N LYS A 642 -64.63 -39.14 4.00
CA LYS A 642 -63.83 -38.91 5.20
C LYS A 642 -62.40 -38.47 4.85
N GLN A 643 -61.76 -39.15 3.89
CA GLN A 643 -60.42 -38.75 3.43
C GLN A 643 -60.39 -37.36 2.80
N LEU A 644 -61.43 -36.98 2.05
CA LEU A 644 -61.58 -35.62 1.52
C LEU A 644 -61.69 -34.59 2.65
N SER A 645 -62.51 -34.86 3.67
CA SER A 645 -62.65 -33.94 4.82
C SER A 645 -61.34 -33.79 5.61
N GLU A 646 -60.54 -34.86 5.75
CA GLU A 646 -59.22 -34.80 6.38
C GLU A 646 -58.23 -33.99 5.54
N LEU A 647 -58.23 -34.17 4.21
CA LEU A 647 -57.40 -33.39 3.30
C LEU A 647 -57.79 -31.90 3.31
N GLU A 648 -59.08 -31.59 3.30
CA GLU A 648 -59.57 -30.21 3.42
C GLU A 648 -59.14 -29.56 4.73
N SER A 649 -59.19 -30.30 5.85
CA SER A 649 -58.69 -29.84 7.15
C SER A 649 -57.19 -29.55 7.10
N THR A 650 -56.38 -30.45 6.53
CA THR A 650 -54.92 -30.23 6.42
C THR A 650 -54.57 -29.07 5.47
N LEU A 651 -55.37 -28.86 4.43
CA LEU A 651 -55.18 -27.74 3.51
C LEU A 651 -55.54 -26.41 4.18
N LEU A 652 -56.59 -26.37 5.00
CA LEU A 652 -56.92 -25.21 5.83
C LEU A 652 -55.79 -24.89 6.82
N GLU A 653 -55.30 -25.91 7.53
CA GLU A 653 -54.24 -25.74 8.53
C GLU A 653 -52.91 -25.26 7.89
N THR A 654 -52.57 -25.76 6.70
CA THR A 654 -51.39 -25.29 5.95
C THR A 654 -51.56 -23.86 5.41
N ARG A 655 -52.77 -23.47 5.01
CA ARG A 655 -53.07 -22.08 4.63
C ARG A 655 -52.97 -21.13 5.82
N GLU A 656 -53.44 -21.53 7.00
CA GLU A 656 -53.31 -20.73 8.22
C GLU A 656 -51.83 -20.52 8.59
N ARG A 657 -51.03 -21.59 8.59
CA ARG A 657 -49.57 -21.49 8.85
C ARG A 657 -48.84 -20.61 7.82
N LEU A 658 -49.24 -20.65 6.55
CA LEU A 658 -48.66 -19.78 5.52
C LEU A 658 -49.04 -18.30 5.75
N ASN A 659 -50.28 -18.03 6.17
CA ASN A 659 -50.72 -16.68 6.51
C ASN A 659 -50.01 -16.14 7.76
N GLU A 660 -49.77 -16.99 8.77
CA GLU A 660 -48.99 -16.63 9.95
C GLU A 660 -47.53 -16.30 9.58
N ALA A 661 -46.87 -17.16 8.80
CA ALA A 661 -45.49 -16.93 8.37
C ALA A 661 -45.32 -15.68 7.49
N THR A 662 -46.29 -15.39 6.61
CA THR A 662 -46.28 -14.16 5.80
C THR A 662 -46.56 -12.91 6.64
N SER A 663 -47.38 -13.02 7.69
CA SER A 663 -47.62 -11.94 8.66
C SER A 663 -46.39 -11.66 9.51
N GLU A 664 -45.69 -12.69 10.00
CA GLU A 664 -44.43 -12.56 10.74
C GLU A 664 -43.32 -11.96 9.88
N ASN A 665 -43.20 -12.35 8.61
CA ASN A 665 -42.24 -11.72 7.69
C ASN A 665 -42.55 -10.22 7.48
N ARG A 666 -43.82 -9.84 7.30
CA ARG A 666 -44.18 -8.41 7.19
C ARG A 666 -43.89 -7.64 8.48
N ARG A 667 -44.09 -8.26 9.64
CA ARG A 667 -43.80 -7.65 10.94
C ARG A 667 -42.30 -7.44 11.14
N THR A 668 -41.48 -8.43 10.81
CA THR A 668 -40.01 -8.33 10.89
C THR A 668 -39.45 -7.33 9.88
N ASP A 669 -40.03 -7.23 8.67
CA ASP A 669 -39.68 -6.19 7.69
C ASP A 669 -40.03 -4.78 8.20
N LEU A 670 -41.18 -4.60 8.86
CA LEU A 670 -41.59 -3.34 9.48
C LEU A 670 -40.70 -2.96 10.68
N GLU A 671 -40.33 -3.92 11.52
CA GLU A 671 -39.41 -3.74 12.65
C GLU A 671 -37.99 -3.40 12.16
N HIS A 672 -37.52 -4.02 11.07
CA HIS A 672 -36.25 -3.64 10.42
C HIS A 672 -36.29 -2.24 9.79
N ALA A 673 -37.39 -1.88 9.13
CA ALA A 673 -37.56 -0.54 8.54
C ALA A 673 -37.62 0.56 9.62
N THR A 674 -38.21 0.29 10.79
CA THR A 674 -38.21 1.22 11.93
C THR A 674 -36.85 1.31 12.64
N ALA A 675 -36.07 0.24 12.68
CA ALA A 675 -34.70 0.26 13.18
C ALA A 675 -33.75 1.08 12.29
N LEU A 676 -33.92 1.02 10.96
CA LEU A 676 -33.18 1.84 9.99
C LEU A 676 -33.60 3.33 10.00
N ALA A 677 -34.87 3.62 10.31
CA ALA A 677 -35.36 5.00 10.43
C ALA A 677 -34.89 5.70 11.73
N THR A 678 -34.59 4.94 12.79
CA THR A 678 -34.16 5.49 14.10
C THR A 678 -32.65 5.73 14.21
N SER A 679 -31.84 5.31 13.23
CA SER A 679 -30.41 5.62 13.16
C SER A 679 -30.06 6.90 12.39
N VAL A 680 -31.05 7.68 11.94
CA VAL A 680 -30.81 9.01 11.36
C VAL A 680 -30.85 10.07 12.47
N PRO A 681 -29.78 10.85 12.70
CA PRO A 681 -29.80 11.91 13.70
C PRO A 681 -30.68 13.07 13.20
N THR A 682 -31.93 13.13 13.64
CA THR A 682 -32.78 14.32 13.50
C THR A 682 -32.44 15.30 14.63
N SER A 683 -31.52 16.23 14.36
CA SER A 683 -31.43 17.46 15.13
C SER A 683 -31.60 18.65 14.18
N PRO A 684 -32.59 19.54 14.39
CA PRO A 684 -32.81 20.67 13.51
C PRO A 684 -31.74 21.75 13.71
N PRO A 685 -31.30 22.46 12.65
CA PRO A 685 -30.36 23.56 12.79
C PRO A 685 -31.06 24.75 13.45
N ALA A 686 -30.58 25.14 14.64
CA ALA A 686 -31.00 26.35 15.30
C ALA A 686 -30.59 27.59 14.48
N LYS A 687 -31.58 28.34 13.99
CA LYS A 687 -31.39 29.68 13.44
C LYS A 687 -30.87 30.60 14.55
N ARG A 688 -29.68 31.17 14.38
CA ARG A 688 -29.25 32.41 15.07
C ARG A 688 -28.74 33.45 14.08
N PRO A 689 -28.90 34.74 14.41
CA PRO A 689 -29.17 35.79 13.45
C PRO A 689 -27.93 36.40 12.80
N ARG A 690 -28.15 36.83 11.56
CA ARG A 690 -27.31 37.71 10.73
C ARG A 690 -26.96 38.99 11.50
N ARG A 691 -25.68 39.18 11.83
CA ARG A 691 -25.11 40.49 12.19
C ARG A 691 -24.14 40.90 11.09
N THR A 692 -24.56 41.87 10.29
CA THR A 692 -23.69 42.66 9.42
C THR A 692 -22.76 43.51 10.28
N ARG A 693 -21.49 43.63 9.90
CA ARG A 693 -20.73 44.87 10.16
C ARG A 693 -19.58 45.03 9.17
N ALA A 694 -19.56 46.23 8.60
CA ALA A 694 -18.64 46.76 7.63
C ALA A 694 -17.23 47.01 8.19
N ASN A 695 -16.27 47.09 7.26
CA ASN A 695 -14.95 47.67 7.43
C ASN A 695 -15.02 49.13 7.86
N ASN A 696 -14.16 49.53 8.82
CA ASN A 696 -13.14 50.59 8.65
C ASN A 696 -12.46 50.97 9.99
N THR A 697 -11.15 50.68 10.05
CA THR A 697 -10.02 51.49 10.61
C THR A 697 -9.90 51.84 12.12
N PRO A 698 -8.68 52.19 12.61
CA PRO A 698 -8.08 51.64 13.83
C PRO A 698 -7.96 52.65 14.99
N ALA A 699 -7.66 52.16 16.21
CA ALA A 699 -6.70 52.76 17.16
C ALA A 699 -6.72 52.06 18.54
N ALA A 700 -5.49 51.80 19.02
CA ALA A 700 -4.98 52.01 20.38
C ALA A 700 -5.55 51.29 21.63
N ALA A 701 -4.57 50.76 22.37
CA ALA A 701 -4.39 50.79 23.82
C ALA A 701 -4.98 49.67 24.70
N ALA A 702 -4.02 48.92 25.27
CA ALA A 702 -3.88 48.56 26.69
C ALA A 702 -4.98 47.73 27.36
N ALA A 703 -4.62 46.50 27.77
CA ALA A 703 -4.37 46.17 29.18
C ALA A 703 -4.32 44.63 29.35
N ALA A 704 -3.23 44.14 29.90
CA ALA A 704 -3.07 42.75 30.34
C ALA A 704 -3.99 42.44 31.54
N PRO A 705 -4.54 41.23 31.66
CA PRO A 705 -5.14 40.76 32.90
C PRO A 705 -4.10 40.01 33.76
N PRO A 706 -4.21 40.07 35.10
CA PRO A 706 -3.31 39.35 35.99
C PRO A 706 -3.72 37.88 36.13
N VAL A 707 -2.72 37.03 36.28
CA VAL A 707 -2.84 35.62 36.64
C VAL A 707 -2.99 35.52 38.16
N PRO A 708 -3.95 34.75 38.70
CA PRO A 708 -3.91 34.30 40.09
C PRO A 708 -3.44 32.83 40.14
N PHE A 709 -2.36 32.62 40.90
CA PHE A 709 -1.77 31.37 41.41
C PHE A 709 -1.29 30.30 40.43
#